data_AF-A0A7S2A338-F1
#
_entry.id   AF-A0A7S2A338-F1
#
_cell.length_a   1.000
_cell.length_b   1.000
_cell.length_c   1.000
_cell.angle_alpha   90.00
_cell.angle_beta   90.00
_cell.angle_gamma   90.00
#
_symmetry.space_group_name_H-M   'P 1'
#
loop_
_entity.id
_entity.type
_entity.pdbx_description
1 polymer ?
#
loop_
_entity_poly.entity_id
_entity_poly.type
_entity_poly.pdbx_seq_one_letter_code
_entity_poly.pdbx_strand_id
1 'polypeptide(L)'
;MKLGSESAYAPYVEYLLDSQPPGQIPSAWSEAGQELFEKILRSKTEEELPPKYPTDWLRDDWHHDCGGSHDPVEIHAAQLVIQRAWDNLMIPIYDMFNHRNGHWFNSEGTVKSDEPIRVHATRDIKAGEQIYNSYNQCEDCGGRLTNYGTPEIVRDYGFVESFPQRWIFGEYNVAFEIDEKYEEGKGTGEYFVKTWIGSEPEEDDIYELRERIEILEHDMKALLSERDPAVPEREWNVIVEFTNAMVFAVNVAVKSFEEQSCPEGGCAILPGYQNLDKNVGLFIQEAYTEFTCDYDMIMGRLDKAPFEDLETVKSLYQEFNFFWNTETRATCFDIEGTVQICDDYRPHYHEMSVHYAARYLNNITRVLWVGGGDSMLLHEILKYPSLELAVGLEIDQKVVRYCYKHFGSQPHFDDEKVQWWFGDASKSLLMLPREYFGSFDLVLVDLSETVTSMSVTDKLDILGALALLVKPDGIILKNEVYFESFASMFKYSVMVNWYDNPIICSQVMAMGSNTVDFLTPTLKDTDVETLFIKPLKEIDDPFEYYHDYANNVTSRPICYKSDSDESSSQERSPGILLILEAENTSVNLEDVDALKDILTGVLEEEGLTVVSTEVAQSVDSRAFVSIILQEGYVVARTVPEHNYVGFDIHFWSSFHKQEGVKVSLLAAVKGERKASSSFRIIAGGMFGKSTWKDDEKRRGPGSTEGCDATVDDVAYKAKQVSINNAFADMTQLIEGNELKALVLCGDDMATCERNSDALKGKDNIAQAVSVGCPMMKDYNEFSEDAKDILDSCKDHLEKNLSMSLDKDGAFNIVVIDSTANKFITSALLRVIRTARDKYEILEKGKFIFLSAMADKSDEWRSNFLKVFKEKVVTSDPSVYVEVALYGTADDDFKLLLVTEHDDIVNELKVVTKLVERTTGLESEVRLINGGLWLMQENFQASHPYSPDDYDQVSPLEQWKSQHPLGLQVISQMESEKLLSKFVLRASLERATAGDDSIEIREYDDLGDGCVFMATWSKGGVFVLWDGRKHVDVNLFGYDSDVSSAESFLEWFQRGTALKTALYDEHPRGFGRVVSYQHDSDRHNDPHWA
;
A
#
# COMPACT_ATOMS: atom_id res chain seq x y z
N MET A 1 1.73 33.91 27.68
CA MET A 1 2.49 35.09 27.20
C MET A 1 1.77 36.42 27.44
N LYS A 2 0.54 36.64 26.95
CA LYS A 2 -0.20 37.92 27.14
C LYS A 2 -0.35 38.37 28.61
N LEU A 3 -0.48 37.44 29.55
CA LEU A 3 -0.58 37.73 30.99
C LEU A 3 0.75 38.13 31.65
N GLY A 4 1.90 37.89 31.00
CA GLY A 4 3.22 38.18 31.57
C GLY A 4 3.39 37.63 32.99
N SER A 5 3.79 38.51 33.91
CA SER A 5 3.98 38.22 35.34
C SER A 5 2.69 37.92 36.11
N GLU A 6 1.52 38.17 35.52
CA GLU A 6 0.21 37.80 36.10
C GLU A 6 -0.19 36.35 35.77
N SER A 7 0.62 35.63 34.99
CA SER A 7 0.41 34.21 34.67
C SER A 7 0.56 33.32 35.90
N ALA A 8 -0.26 32.27 36.01
CA ALA A 8 -0.04 31.19 36.99
C ALA A 8 1.33 30.49 36.80
N TYR A 9 1.96 30.67 35.63
CA TYR A 9 3.28 30.16 35.27
C TYR A 9 4.30 31.29 35.11
N ALA A 10 4.15 32.40 35.83
CA ALA A 10 4.93 33.63 35.67
C ALA A 10 6.46 33.40 35.51
N PRO A 11 7.16 32.58 36.31
CA PRO A 11 8.61 32.39 36.15
C PRO A 11 9.00 31.84 34.77
N TYR A 12 8.21 30.93 34.22
CA TYR A 12 8.47 30.35 32.90
C TYR A 12 8.06 31.30 31.77
N VAL A 13 6.93 32.00 31.94
CA VAL A 13 6.51 33.03 30.97
C VAL A 13 7.52 34.18 30.92
N GLU A 14 8.08 34.59 32.06
CA GLU A 14 9.16 35.57 32.14
C GLU A 14 10.44 35.05 31.47
N TYR A 15 10.82 33.78 31.70
CA TYR A 15 11.93 33.15 30.98
C TYR A 15 11.74 33.22 29.46
N LEU A 16 10.56 32.86 28.95
CA LEU A 16 10.26 32.92 27.51
C LEU A 16 10.35 34.36 26.99
N LEU A 17 9.77 35.34 27.70
CA LEU A 17 9.77 36.74 27.26
C LEU A 17 11.15 37.41 27.34
N ASP A 18 11.96 37.06 28.35
CA ASP A 18 13.27 37.69 28.59
C ASP A 18 14.40 37.00 27.83
N SER A 19 14.33 35.67 27.66
CA SER A 19 15.42 34.86 27.12
C SER A 19 15.18 34.37 25.69
N GLN A 20 13.94 34.43 25.20
CA GLN A 20 13.58 33.96 23.86
C GLN A 20 12.95 35.08 23.02
N PRO A 21 13.75 35.98 22.41
CA PRO A 21 13.21 37.06 21.58
C PRO A 21 12.54 36.53 20.29
N PRO A 22 11.61 37.28 19.67
CA PRO A 22 11.02 36.92 18.38
C PRO A 22 12.05 36.91 17.24
N GLY A 23 11.68 36.32 16.11
CA GLY A 23 12.52 36.31 14.90
C GLY A 23 13.75 35.40 15.02
N GLN A 24 13.61 34.24 15.68
CA GLN A 24 14.73 33.31 15.84
C GLN A 24 14.95 32.44 14.61
N ILE A 25 13.86 32.00 13.96
CA ILE A 25 13.88 31.12 12.79
C ILE A 25 13.81 31.91 11.48
N PRO A 26 14.32 31.37 10.36
CA PRO A 26 14.41 32.10 9.11
C PRO A 26 13.08 32.60 8.54
N SER A 27 11.99 31.86 8.70
CA SER A 27 10.63 32.30 8.30
C SER A 27 10.14 33.56 9.02
N ALA A 28 10.80 33.95 10.11
CA ALA A 28 10.49 35.14 10.90
C ALA A 28 11.58 36.22 10.85
N TRP A 29 12.62 36.01 10.04
CA TRP A 29 13.66 37.01 9.80
C TRP A 29 13.13 38.17 8.96
N SER A 30 13.92 39.25 8.91
CA SER A 30 13.67 40.36 8.00
C SER A 30 13.60 39.91 6.53
N GLU A 31 12.84 40.59 5.68
CA GLU A 31 12.79 40.31 4.23
C GLU A 31 14.20 40.24 3.63
N ALA A 32 15.09 41.17 4.00
CA ALA A 32 16.47 41.18 3.54
C ALA A 32 17.26 39.93 4.00
N GLY A 33 16.99 39.43 5.20
CA GLY A 33 17.59 38.20 5.72
C GLY A 33 17.08 36.96 5.00
N GLN A 34 15.77 36.89 4.74
CA GLN A 34 15.14 35.82 3.96
C GLN A 34 15.68 35.76 2.53
N GLU A 35 15.69 36.90 1.84
CA GLU A 35 16.24 37.02 0.48
C GLU A 35 17.72 36.62 0.41
N LEU A 36 18.52 37.03 1.40
CA LEU A 36 19.93 36.65 1.46
C LEU A 36 20.09 35.14 1.66
N PHE A 37 19.28 34.54 2.54
CA PHE A 37 19.37 33.11 2.84
C PHE A 37 18.95 32.26 1.64
N GLU A 38 17.82 32.56 0.99
CA GLU A 38 17.37 31.87 -0.23
C GLU A 38 18.38 32.01 -1.37
N LYS A 39 18.98 33.20 -1.53
CA LYS A 39 19.99 33.45 -2.57
C LYS A 39 21.25 32.60 -2.39
N ILE A 40 21.64 32.30 -1.16
CA ILE A 40 22.77 31.42 -0.85
C ILE A 40 22.42 29.97 -1.24
N LEU A 41 21.20 29.52 -0.97
CA LEU A 41 20.76 28.15 -1.27
C LEU A 41 20.51 27.91 -2.78
N ARG A 42 20.07 28.94 -3.52
CA ARG A 42 19.65 28.86 -4.94
C ARG A 42 20.66 29.39 -5.96
N SER A 43 21.95 29.46 -5.64
CA SER A 43 22.91 30.16 -6.50
C SER A 43 22.89 29.64 -7.96
N LYS A 44 22.57 30.49 -8.95
CA LYS A 44 22.63 30.38 -10.45
C LYS A 44 22.23 29.08 -11.20
N THR A 45 22.09 27.94 -10.56
CA THR A 45 21.69 26.63 -11.12
C THR A 45 20.26 26.29 -10.68
N GLU A 46 19.60 25.33 -11.34
CA GLU A 46 18.22 24.94 -10.99
C GLU A 46 18.13 24.11 -9.69
N GLU A 47 19.25 23.53 -9.21
CA GLU A 47 19.32 22.71 -7.98
C GLU A 47 19.50 23.54 -6.69
N GLU A 48 18.66 23.27 -5.68
CA GLU A 48 18.60 23.97 -4.39
C GLU A 48 19.36 23.22 -3.29
N LEU A 49 20.24 23.92 -2.56
CA LEU A 49 20.92 23.37 -1.38
C LEU A 49 19.96 23.31 -0.17
N PRO A 50 20.12 22.34 0.76
CA PRO A 50 19.26 22.23 1.93
C PRO A 50 19.46 23.42 2.90
N PRO A 51 18.45 23.79 3.69
CA PRO A 51 17.15 23.12 3.84
C PRO A 51 16.14 23.53 2.76
N LYS A 52 15.21 22.62 2.42
CA LYS A 52 14.05 22.96 1.58
C LYS A 52 13.09 23.88 2.33
N TYR A 53 12.51 24.83 1.60
CA TYR A 53 11.52 25.81 2.09
C TYR A 53 11.98 26.55 3.36
N PRO A 54 13.16 27.20 3.33
CA PRO A 54 13.80 27.78 4.51
C PRO A 54 12.96 28.84 5.22
N THR A 55 12.09 29.54 4.49
CA THR A 55 11.43 30.80 4.89
C THR A 55 9.90 30.69 4.91
N ASP A 56 9.34 29.56 4.50
CA ASP A 56 7.93 29.46 4.12
C ASP A 56 6.98 29.22 5.29
N TRP A 57 7.43 28.59 6.38
CA TRP A 57 6.59 28.17 7.52
C TRP A 57 5.60 29.23 8.02
N LEU A 58 6.02 30.50 8.15
CA LEU A 58 5.13 31.54 8.67
C LEU A 58 4.07 31.94 7.63
N ARG A 59 4.45 31.97 6.34
CA ARG A 59 3.60 32.40 5.22
C ARG A 59 2.61 31.31 4.84
N ASP A 60 3.10 30.10 4.64
CA ASP A 60 2.34 28.99 4.09
C ASP A 60 1.68 28.23 5.25
N ASP A 61 2.44 27.58 6.12
CA ASP A 61 1.86 26.75 7.18
C ASP A 61 1.01 27.55 8.19
N TRP A 62 1.54 28.65 8.75
CA TRP A 62 0.83 29.40 9.79
C TRP A 62 -0.30 30.26 9.20
N HIS A 63 0.00 31.12 8.22
CA HIS A 63 -0.99 32.07 7.71
C HIS A 63 -1.95 31.48 6.69
N HIS A 64 -1.49 30.63 5.77
CA HIS A 64 -2.32 30.03 4.73
C HIS A 64 -3.07 28.80 5.25
N ASP A 65 -2.35 27.78 5.71
CA ASP A 65 -2.94 26.48 6.03
C ASP A 65 -3.70 26.51 7.36
N CYS A 66 -3.09 27.10 8.40
CA CYS A 66 -3.70 27.17 9.73
C CYS A 66 -4.66 28.36 9.93
N GLY A 67 -4.78 29.27 8.96
CA GLY A 67 -5.54 30.52 9.11
C GLY A 67 -5.08 31.39 10.29
N GLY A 68 -3.78 31.32 10.60
CA GLY A 68 -3.16 31.87 11.79
C GLY A 68 -3.21 33.40 11.88
N SER A 69 -3.19 33.88 13.13
CA SER A 69 -3.28 35.31 13.44
C SER A 69 -2.04 36.10 12.99
N HIS A 70 -2.27 37.36 12.63
CA HIS A 70 -1.22 38.34 12.31
C HIS A 70 -0.79 39.18 13.53
N ASP A 71 -1.31 38.86 14.73
CA ASP A 71 -0.89 39.53 15.97
C ASP A 71 0.55 39.13 16.35
N PRO A 72 1.47 40.10 16.58
CA PRO A 72 2.87 39.78 16.86
C PRO A 72 3.11 38.90 18.09
N VAL A 73 2.24 38.98 19.11
CA VAL A 73 2.37 38.15 20.32
C VAL A 73 1.93 36.72 20.04
N GLU A 74 0.93 36.53 19.17
CA GLU A 74 0.44 35.21 18.75
C GLU A 74 1.40 34.54 17.77
N ILE A 75 1.97 35.28 16.81
CA ILE A 75 3.05 34.79 15.94
C ILE A 75 4.25 34.34 16.78
N HIS A 76 4.67 35.16 17.74
CA HIS A 76 5.78 34.82 18.62
C HIS A 76 5.48 33.59 19.49
N ALA A 77 4.23 33.43 19.93
CA ALA A 77 3.81 32.24 20.66
C ALA A 77 3.87 30.97 19.78
N ALA A 78 3.39 31.05 18.53
CA ALA A 78 3.43 29.94 17.57
C ALA A 78 4.88 29.52 17.27
N GLN A 79 5.78 30.48 17.08
CA GLN A 79 7.22 30.24 16.92
C GLN A 79 7.82 29.49 18.10
N LEU A 80 7.48 29.88 19.33
CA LEU A 80 7.98 29.22 20.52
C LEU A 80 7.47 27.78 20.65
N VAL A 81 6.23 27.50 20.24
CA VAL A 81 5.70 26.12 20.24
C VAL A 81 6.53 25.26 19.30
N ILE A 82 6.77 25.69 18.07
CA ILE A 82 7.50 24.86 17.10
C ILE A 82 8.97 24.67 17.46
N GLN A 83 9.61 25.71 17.99
CA GLN A 83 11.02 25.65 18.35
C GLN A 83 11.28 24.91 19.68
N ARG A 84 10.29 24.83 20.58
CA ARG A 84 10.57 24.55 22.00
C ARG A 84 9.58 23.61 22.67
N ALA A 85 8.43 23.34 22.06
CA ALA A 85 7.48 22.37 22.59
C ALA A 85 7.99 20.94 22.41
N TRP A 86 7.50 20.07 23.30
CA TRP A 86 7.45 18.65 23.02
C TRP A 86 6.11 18.39 22.32
N ASP A 87 6.16 18.14 21.01
CA ASP A 87 4.96 18.05 20.15
C ASP A 87 4.15 19.36 20.23
N ASN A 88 2.97 19.34 20.84
CA ASN A 88 2.13 20.53 21.02
C ASN A 88 2.15 21.11 22.46
N LEU A 89 3.01 20.60 23.35
CA LEU A 89 3.07 20.99 24.76
C LEU A 89 4.38 21.70 25.15
N MET A 90 4.25 22.89 25.73
CA MET A 90 5.38 23.62 26.33
C MET A 90 5.72 23.07 27.72
N ILE A 91 6.91 22.49 27.87
CA ILE A 91 7.34 21.83 29.11
C ILE A 91 8.60 22.52 29.63
N PRO A 92 8.52 23.31 30.71
CA PRO A 92 9.63 24.16 31.15
C PRO A 92 10.96 23.43 31.36
N ILE A 93 10.92 22.23 31.92
CA ILE A 93 12.14 21.46 32.21
C ILE A 93 12.79 20.96 30.91
N TYR A 94 11.97 20.46 29.99
CA TYR A 94 12.43 19.96 28.69
C TYR A 94 13.00 21.08 27.82
N ASP A 95 12.26 22.19 27.75
CA ASP A 95 12.61 23.40 27.03
C ASP A 95 13.99 23.98 27.43
N MET A 96 14.40 23.77 28.68
CA MET A 96 15.67 24.25 29.21
C MET A 96 16.85 23.30 28.95
N PHE A 97 16.65 22.15 28.28
CA PHE A 97 17.75 21.28 27.87
C PHE A 97 18.45 21.85 26.63
N ASN A 98 19.77 21.68 26.57
CA ASN A 98 20.52 22.08 25.37
C ASN A 98 20.48 20.96 24.33
N HIS A 99 20.56 21.31 23.04
CA HIS A 99 20.72 20.33 21.96
C HIS A 99 22.20 19.98 21.77
N ARG A 100 22.54 18.69 21.74
CA ARG A 100 23.85 18.20 21.26
C ARG A 100 23.83 16.70 20.96
N ASN A 101 24.34 16.33 19.79
CA ASN A 101 24.29 14.94 19.30
C ASN A 101 25.38 14.01 19.84
N GLY A 102 25.25 12.73 19.48
CA GLY A 102 26.23 11.66 19.67
C GLY A 102 26.57 11.40 21.13
N HIS A 103 27.86 11.33 21.45
CA HIS A 103 28.30 10.96 22.80
C HIS A 103 27.98 12.03 23.87
N TRP A 104 27.46 13.19 23.47
CA TRP A 104 27.12 14.29 24.37
C TRP A 104 25.70 14.20 24.94
N PHE A 105 24.71 13.75 24.16
CA PHE A 105 23.35 13.65 24.67
C PHE A 105 23.31 12.68 25.85
N ASN A 106 22.66 13.12 26.93
CA ASN A 106 22.67 12.42 28.22
C ASN A 106 21.27 12.32 28.83
N SER A 107 20.24 12.68 28.09
CA SER A 107 18.82 12.59 28.48
C SER A 107 17.99 11.98 27.35
N GLU A 108 16.92 11.28 27.72
CA GLU A 108 15.93 10.70 26.80
C GLU A 108 14.52 10.83 27.42
N GLY A 109 13.53 11.10 26.57
CA GLY A 109 12.10 11.24 26.94
C GLY A 109 11.28 10.00 26.57
N THR A 110 10.02 9.93 27.00
CA THR A 110 9.08 8.87 26.60
C THR A 110 7.78 9.48 26.06
N VAL A 111 7.30 8.96 24.92
CA VAL A 111 6.04 9.39 24.29
C VAL A 111 4.88 8.47 24.68
N LYS A 112 3.92 9.00 25.43
CA LYS A 112 2.55 8.47 25.50
C LYS A 112 1.56 9.61 25.67
N SER A 113 0.59 9.69 24.74
CA SER A 113 -0.59 10.55 24.91
C SER A 113 -1.26 10.24 26.26
N ASP A 114 -1.68 11.27 26.97
CA ASP A 114 -2.35 11.23 28.28
C ASP A 114 -1.52 10.73 29.51
N GLU A 115 -0.20 10.52 29.39
CA GLU A 115 0.68 10.23 30.53
C GLU A 115 1.66 11.39 30.84
N PRO A 116 2.13 11.54 32.10
CA PRO A 116 3.19 12.49 32.41
C PRO A 116 4.48 12.13 31.66
N ILE A 117 5.08 13.13 30.98
CA ILE A 117 6.38 12.95 30.32
C ILE A 117 7.43 12.59 31.36
N ARG A 118 8.11 11.47 31.12
CA ARG A 118 9.23 11.00 31.93
C ARG A 118 10.51 11.22 31.13
N VAL A 119 11.46 11.88 31.76
CA VAL A 119 12.82 12.07 31.25
C VAL A 119 13.76 11.27 32.14
N HIS A 120 14.58 10.43 31.53
CA HIS A 120 15.64 9.70 32.21
C HIS A 120 17.02 10.06 31.65
N ALA A 121 18.05 9.91 32.47
CA ALA A 121 19.41 10.08 32.01
C ALA A 121 19.87 8.81 31.27
N THR A 122 20.49 8.96 30.10
CA THR A 122 21.01 7.83 29.31
C THR A 122 22.36 7.33 29.82
N ARG A 123 23.04 8.15 30.65
CA ARG A 123 24.29 7.82 31.35
C ARG A 123 24.43 8.62 32.64
N ASP A 124 25.44 8.29 33.45
CA ASP A 124 25.80 9.08 34.61
C ASP A 124 26.17 10.53 34.20
N ILE A 125 25.45 11.50 34.75
CA ILE A 125 25.67 12.93 34.55
C ILE A 125 26.47 13.48 35.75
N LYS A 126 27.64 14.07 35.48
CA LYS A 126 28.49 14.61 36.56
C LYS A 126 27.91 15.91 37.11
N ALA A 127 28.17 16.18 38.39
CA ALA A 127 27.78 17.45 39.00
C ALA A 127 28.41 18.64 38.24
N GLY A 128 27.57 19.56 37.74
CA GLY A 128 27.98 20.71 36.93
C GLY A 128 28.03 20.45 35.42
N GLU A 129 27.74 19.23 34.96
CA GLU A 129 27.56 18.91 33.55
C GLU A 129 26.21 19.43 33.03
N GLN A 130 26.16 19.88 31.78
CA GLN A 130 24.91 20.28 31.13
C GLN A 130 24.06 19.06 30.77
N ILE A 131 22.74 19.24 30.74
CA ILE A 131 21.80 18.24 30.23
C ILE A 131 21.60 18.50 28.74
N TYR A 132 21.86 17.47 27.95
CA TYR A 132 21.78 17.53 26.49
C TYR A 132 20.75 16.53 25.96
N ASN A 133 19.84 17.02 25.12
CA ASN A 133 18.98 16.20 24.29
C ASN A 133 19.41 16.27 22.81
N SER A 134 18.83 15.42 21.96
CA SER A 134 18.98 15.51 20.51
C SER A 134 17.63 15.72 19.82
N TYR A 135 17.59 16.60 18.83
CA TYR A 135 16.42 16.84 17.97
C TYR A 135 16.31 15.90 16.76
N ASN A 136 17.39 15.17 16.42
CA ASN A 136 17.48 14.36 15.21
C ASN A 136 18.11 12.97 15.39
N GLN A 137 18.50 12.58 16.62
CA GLN A 137 19.02 11.23 16.96
C GLN A 137 18.13 10.50 17.99
N CYS A 138 16.84 10.81 18.01
CA CYS A 138 15.84 10.21 18.88
C CYS A 138 15.13 9.03 18.20
N GLU A 139 14.81 7.98 18.95
CA GLU A 139 14.13 6.78 18.41
C GLU A 139 12.64 7.02 18.11
N ASP A 140 12.01 7.99 18.79
CA ASP A 140 10.55 8.21 18.79
C ASP A 140 10.10 9.60 18.28
N CYS A 141 10.98 10.36 17.63
CA CYS A 141 10.71 11.74 17.18
C CYS A 141 10.20 11.88 15.74
N GLY A 142 9.26 11.03 15.33
CA GLY A 142 8.54 11.18 14.06
C GLY A 142 9.41 10.99 12.81
N GLY A 143 10.27 9.97 12.79
CA GLY A 143 11.06 9.60 11.59
C GLY A 143 12.25 10.50 11.27
N ARG A 144 12.60 11.46 12.15
CA ARG A 144 13.74 12.39 11.96
C ARG A 144 15.13 11.72 11.94
N LEU A 145 15.21 10.42 12.18
CA LEU A 145 16.46 9.68 12.21
C LEU A 145 17.17 9.63 10.84
N THR A 146 16.42 9.69 9.74
CA THR A 146 16.95 9.49 8.38
C THR A 146 17.03 10.78 7.57
N ASN A 147 16.05 11.69 7.68
CA ASN A 147 15.86 12.81 6.76
C ASN A 147 15.95 14.20 7.43
N TYR A 148 16.55 14.31 8.63
CA TYR A 148 16.59 15.56 9.39
C TYR A 148 18.01 15.84 9.94
N GLY A 149 18.62 16.96 9.54
CA GLY A 149 20.01 17.31 9.84
C GLY A 149 20.22 18.76 10.26
N THR A 150 21.47 19.21 10.21
CA THR A 150 21.90 20.59 10.49
C THR A 150 21.10 21.63 9.69
N PRO A 151 20.81 21.43 8.38
CA PRO A 151 20.00 22.37 7.62
C PRO A 151 18.59 22.57 8.19
N GLU A 152 17.90 21.47 8.52
CA GLU A 152 16.56 21.52 9.09
C GLU A 152 16.58 22.12 10.49
N ILE A 153 17.65 21.89 11.27
CA ILE A 153 17.83 22.53 12.58
C ILE A 153 17.95 24.05 12.45
N VAL A 154 18.63 24.56 11.42
CA VAL A 154 18.67 26.01 11.15
C VAL A 154 17.30 26.54 10.76
N ARG A 155 16.56 25.83 9.91
CA ARG A 155 15.19 26.20 9.50
C ARG A 155 14.23 26.27 10.70
N ASP A 156 14.23 25.23 11.53
CA ASP A 156 13.18 25.04 12.54
C ASP A 156 13.56 25.58 13.92
N TYR A 157 14.85 25.76 14.21
CA TYR A 157 15.35 26.22 15.51
C TYR A 157 16.29 27.45 15.44
N GLY A 158 16.76 27.85 14.26
CA GLY A 158 17.50 29.10 14.08
C GLY A 158 18.95 29.10 14.57
N PHE A 159 19.60 27.94 14.67
CA PHE A 159 21.01 27.82 15.05
C PHE A 159 21.71 26.67 14.33
N VAL A 160 23.04 26.75 14.21
CA VAL A 160 23.88 25.66 13.68
C VAL A 160 24.31 24.75 14.82
N GLU A 161 24.04 23.45 14.70
CA GLU A 161 24.35 22.51 15.78
C GLU A 161 25.86 22.32 15.99
N SER A 162 26.26 22.02 17.23
CA SER A 162 27.66 21.66 17.55
C SER A 162 27.95 20.22 17.16
N PHE A 163 29.23 19.88 16.94
CA PHE A 163 29.62 18.50 16.62
C PHE A 163 29.18 17.49 17.70
N PRO A 164 28.66 16.32 17.28
CA PRO A 164 28.52 15.85 15.88
C PRO A 164 27.41 16.55 15.08
N GLN A 165 27.71 16.89 13.83
CA GLN A 165 26.76 17.51 12.90
C GLN A 165 26.29 16.49 11.86
N ARG A 166 25.02 16.54 11.49
CA ARG A 166 24.46 15.73 10.40
C ARG A 166 24.18 16.58 9.18
N TRP A 167 24.55 16.09 8.00
CA TRP A 167 24.35 16.76 6.72
C TRP A 167 23.68 15.82 5.74
N ILE A 168 22.63 16.28 5.08
CA ILE A 168 21.82 15.49 4.15
C ILE A 168 21.61 16.33 2.90
N PHE A 169 22.14 15.86 1.78
CA PHE A 169 22.07 16.48 0.47
C PHE A 169 21.28 15.54 -0.45
N GLY A 170 19.96 15.53 -0.30
CA GLY A 170 19.07 14.58 -0.99
C GLY A 170 19.21 14.62 -2.52
N GLU A 171 19.30 15.82 -3.11
CA GLU A 171 19.49 16.01 -4.55
C GLU A 171 20.79 15.39 -5.09
N TYR A 172 21.78 15.17 -4.22
CA TYR A 172 23.09 14.62 -4.55
C TYR A 172 23.29 13.20 -3.99
N ASN A 173 22.26 12.55 -3.44
CA ASN A 173 22.37 11.23 -2.77
C ASN A 173 23.49 11.14 -1.70
N VAL A 174 23.88 12.26 -1.09
CA VAL A 174 24.98 12.32 -0.13
C VAL A 174 24.46 12.68 1.24
N ALA A 175 24.62 11.79 2.21
CA ALA A 175 24.26 12.06 3.61
C ALA A 175 25.31 11.51 4.58
N PHE A 176 25.70 12.30 5.58
CA PHE A 176 26.79 11.94 6.48
C PHE A 176 26.74 12.65 7.84
N GLU A 177 27.36 12.04 8.83
CA GLU A 177 27.66 12.64 10.13
C GLU A 177 29.15 12.97 10.23
N ILE A 178 29.48 14.20 10.63
CA ILE A 178 30.85 14.62 10.95
C ILE A 178 31.02 14.83 12.46
N ASP A 179 32.17 14.42 12.97
CA ASP A 179 32.54 14.63 14.38
C ASP A 179 34.00 15.09 14.49
N GLU A 180 34.34 15.65 15.66
CA GLU A 180 35.69 16.02 16.04
C GLU A 180 36.35 14.87 16.82
N LYS A 181 37.63 14.57 16.58
CA LYS A 181 38.37 13.63 17.41
C LYS A 181 38.65 14.24 18.79
N TYR A 182 38.51 13.42 19.83
CA TYR A 182 38.81 13.79 21.20
C TYR A 182 39.96 12.96 21.77
N GLU A 183 40.94 13.64 22.36
CA GLU A 183 42.00 13.02 23.16
C GLU A 183 41.99 13.60 24.57
N GLU A 184 41.98 12.73 25.58
CA GLU A 184 41.93 13.13 27.00
C GLU A 184 40.79 14.12 27.36
N GLY A 185 39.67 14.06 26.62
CA GLY A 185 38.50 14.93 26.83
C GLY A 185 38.63 16.33 26.26
N LYS A 186 39.58 16.56 25.33
CA LYS A 186 39.70 17.81 24.55
C LYS A 186 39.66 17.51 23.06
N GLY A 187 38.97 18.37 22.31
CA GLY A 187 38.96 18.33 20.85
C GLY A 187 40.36 18.57 20.29
N THR A 188 40.76 17.75 19.32
CA THR A 188 42.10 17.83 18.70
C THR A 188 42.14 18.82 17.53
N GLY A 189 40.99 19.30 17.06
CA GLY A 189 40.86 20.04 15.81
C GLY A 189 40.96 19.17 14.55
N GLU A 190 40.98 17.83 14.69
CA GLU A 190 40.85 16.89 13.59
C GLU A 190 39.39 16.43 13.44
N TYR A 191 38.86 16.54 12.23
CA TYR A 191 37.47 16.19 11.91
C TYR A 191 37.42 15.04 10.92
N PHE A 192 36.39 14.21 11.03
CA PHE A 192 36.21 13.02 10.20
C PHE A 192 34.73 12.74 9.96
N VAL A 193 34.42 12.08 8.86
CA VAL A 193 33.11 11.45 8.67
C VAL A 193 33.01 10.26 9.63
N LYS A 194 32.09 10.37 10.59
CA LYS A 194 31.81 9.33 11.56
C LYS A 194 31.01 8.19 10.93
N THR A 195 30.00 8.54 10.12
CA THR A 195 29.08 7.60 9.48
C THR A 195 28.53 8.21 8.18
N TRP A 196 28.46 7.42 7.11
CA TRP A 196 27.63 7.72 5.94
C TRP A 196 26.20 7.23 6.22
N ILE A 197 25.20 8.08 6.00
CA ILE A 197 23.79 7.77 6.29
C ILE A 197 23.18 7.17 5.02
N GLY A 198 22.53 6.00 5.17
CA GLY A 198 22.08 5.20 4.03
C GLY A 198 23.24 4.35 3.49
N SER A 199 23.87 4.82 2.41
CA SER A 199 25.07 4.22 1.81
C SER A 199 26.18 5.25 1.65
N GLU A 200 27.43 4.77 1.52
CA GLU A 200 28.55 5.64 1.14
C GLU A 200 28.28 6.24 -0.25
N PRO A 201 28.49 7.56 -0.46
CA PRO A 201 28.13 8.22 -1.71
C PRO A 201 28.95 7.70 -2.88
N GLU A 202 28.39 7.82 -4.06
CA GLU A 202 29.14 7.53 -5.28
C GLU A 202 30.15 8.64 -5.59
N GLU A 203 31.11 8.31 -6.45
CA GLU A 203 32.17 9.24 -6.83
C GLU A 203 31.60 10.47 -7.56
N ASP A 204 30.61 10.28 -8.43
CA ASP A 204 29.96 11.37 -9.17
C ASP A 204 29.18 12.28 -8.20
N ASP A 205 28.32 11.70 -7.35
CA ASP A 205 27.53 12.38 -6.32
C ASP A 205 28.37 13.29 -5.41
N ILE A 206 29.49 12.77 -4.89
CA ILE A 206 30.35 13.53 -3.98
C ILE A 206 31.16 14.61 -4.71
N TYR A 207 31.50 14.41 -5.99
CA TYR A 207 32.20 15.40 -6.80
C TYR A 207 31.26 16.50 -7.33
N GLU A 208 30.03 16.19 -7.70
CA GLU A 208 29.00 17.17 -8.06
C GLU A 208 28.68 18.07 -6.86
N LEU A 209 28.47 17.46 -5.68
CA LEU A 209 28.30 18.20 -4.44
C LEU A 209 29.53 19.08 -4.13
N ARG A 210 30.74 18.57 -4.38
CA ARG A 210 31.96 19.36 -4.21
C ARG A 210 31.99 20.56 -5.16
N GLU A 211 31.72 20.38 -6.45
CA GLU A 211 31.70 21.47 -7.43
C GLU A 211 30.67 22.54 -7.01
N ARG A 212 29.49 22.09 -6.57
CA ARG A 212 28.45 22.97 -6.04
C ARG A 212 28.93 23.79 -4.86
N ILE A 213 29.62 23.17 -3.91
CA ILE A 213 30.15 23.83 -2.72
C ILE A 213 31.33 24.76 -3.05
N GLU A 214 32.17 24.42 -4.04
CA GLU A 214 33.24 25.32 -4.51
C GLU A 214 32.66 26.58 -5.18
N ILE A 215 31.57 26.44 -5.96
CA ILE A 215 30.81 27.59 -6.50
C ILE A 215 30.23 28.43 -5.37
N LEU A 216 29.62 27.78 -4.38
CA LEU A 216 29.09 28.46 -3.20
C LEU A 216 30.19 29.22 -2.47
N GLU A 217 31.34 28.62 -2.19
CA GLU A 217 32.47 29.25 -1.51
C GLU A 217 32.99 30.47 -2.28
N HIS A 218 33.06 30.37 -3.61
CA HIS A 218 33.40 31.49 -4.48
C HIS A 218 32.37 32.63 -4.39
N ASP A 219 31.07 32.31 -4.50
CA ASP A 219 29.99 33.28 -4.49
C ASP A 219 29.78 33.90 -3.10
N MET A 220 29.99 33.13 -2.03
CA MET A 220 30.05 33.60 -0.63
C MET A 220 31.09 34.68 -0.44
N LYS A 221 32.30 34.50 -1.02
CA LYS A 221 33.35 35.50 -0.92
C LYS A 221 32.94 36.84 -1.54
N ALA A 222 32.00 36.85 -2.48
CA ALA A 222 31.40 38.07 -3.00
C ALA A 222 30.24 38.56 -2.12
N LEU A 223 29.28 37.68 -1.81
CA LEU A 223 28.02 38.00 -1.11
C LEU A 223 28.21 38.37 0.37
N LEU A 224 29.16 37.74 1.06
CA LEU A 224 29.42 37.91 2.48
C LEU A 224 30.67 38.75 2.78
N SER A 225 31.27 39.38 1.74
CA SER A 225 32.48 40.20 1.88
C SER A 225 32.29 41.47 2.71
N GLU A 226 31.11 42.07 2.64
CA GLU A 226 30.71 43.24 3.41
C GLU A 226 29.31 43.00 3.96
N ARG A 227 29.12 43.26 5.25
CA ARG A 227 27.82 43.06 5.90
C ARG A 227 26.78 43.98 5.28
N ASP A 228 25.69 43.39 4.78
CA ASP A 228 24.53 44.16 4.35
C ASP A 228 23.88 44.84 5.57
N PRO A 229 23.85 46.19 5.64
CA PRO A 229 23.23 46.90 6.75
C PRO A 229 21.71 46.67 6.84
N ALA A 230 21.06 46.19 5.77
CA ALA A 230 19.64 45.84 5.77
C ALA A 230 19.36 44.52 6.51
N VAL A 231 20.36 43.64 6.64
CA VAL A 231 20.23 42.36 7.35
C VAL A 231 20.64 42.54 8.82
N PRO A 232 19.74 42.33 9.80
CA PRO A 232 20.07 42.34 11.23
C PRO A 232 21.30 41.48 11.56
N GLU A 233 22.12 41.95 12.51
CA GLU A 233 23.41 41.31 12.84
C GLU A 233 23.25 39.84 13.26
N ARG A 234 22.16 39.52 13.97
CA ARG A 234 21.84 38.15 14.37
C ARG A 234 21.61 37.24 13.16
N GLU A 235 20.74 37.66 12.24
CA GLU A 235 20.39 36.91 11.03
C GLU A 235 21.64 36.71 10.16
N TRP A 236 22.42 37.78 9.96
CA TRP A 236 23.69 37.74 9.25
C TRP A 236 24.65 36.70 9.85
N ASN A 237 24.79 36.67 11.19
CA ASN A 237 25.70 35.75 11.85
C ASN A 237 25.28 34.29 11.68
N VAL A 238 23.97 33.98 11.79
CA VAL A 238 23.47 32.61 11.58
C VAL A 238 23.67 32.16 10.13
N ILE A 239 23.38 33.04 9.17
CA ILE A 239 23.61 32.76 7.74
C ILE A 239 25.09 32.46 7.49
N VAL A 240 25.99 33.31 7.99
CA VAL A 240 27.44 33.12 7.83
C VAL A 240 27.92 31.83 8.51
N GLU A 241 27.46 31.56 9.73
CA GLU A 241 27.82 30.36 10.48
C GLU A 241 27.36 29.09 9.76
N PHE A 242 26.11 29.05 9.31
CA PHE A 242 25.54 27.91 8.59
C PHE A 242 26.27 27.64 7.29
N THR A 243 26.51 28.69 6.50
CA THR A 243 27.16 28.52 5.21
C THR A 243 28.61 28.05 5.38
N ASN A 244 29.34 28.58 6.37
CA ASN A 244 30.69 28.09 6.70
C ASN A 244 30.67 26.63 7.18
N ALA A 245 29.69 26.26 8.01
CA ALA A 245 29.57 24.89 8.50
C ALA A 245 29.27 23.91 7.36
N MET A 246 28.43 24.29 6.39
CA MET A 246 28.13 23.47 5.20
C MET A 246 29.36 23.26 4.33
N VAL A 247 30.06 24.35 3.97
CA VAL A 247 31.31 24.28 3.19
C VAL A 247 32.35 23.43 3.90
N PHE A 248 32.49 23.61 5.21
CA PHE A 248 33.40 22.83 6.02
C PHE A 248 33.04 21.34 6.03
N ALA A 249 31.76 21.02 6.23
CA ALA A 249 31.26 19.66 6.29
C ALA A 249 31.50 18.89 4.99
N VAL A 250 31.17 19.49 3.85
CA VAL A 250 31.40 18.86 2.53
C VAL A 250 32.89 18.68 2.27
N ASN A 251 33.73 19.66 2.62
CA ASN A 251 35.18 19.49 2.49
C ASN A 251 35.73 18.34 3.34
N VAL A 252 35.21 18.14 4.56
CA VAL A 252 35.57 16.98 5.41
C VAL A 252 35.07 15.68 4.78
N ALA A 253 33.87 15.67 4.18
CA ALA A 253 33.31 14.49 3.53
C ALA A 253 34.10 14.09 2.28
N VAL A 254 34.37 15.03 1.38
CA VAL A 254 35.22 14.85 0.18
C VAL A 254 36.59 14.34 0.60
N LYS A 255 37.23 15.00 1.58
CA LYS A 255 38.54 14.58 2.07
C LYS A 255 38.49 13.17 2.68
N SER A 256 37.47 12.83 3.46
CA SER A 256 37.33 11.49 4.07
C SER A 256 37.11 10.41 3.02
N PHE A 257 36.38 10.73 1.94
CA PHE A 257 36.17 9.86 0.79
C PHE A 257 37.47 9.67 -0.03
N GLU A 258 38.23 10.75 -0.25
CA GLU A 258 39.51 10.74 -0.98
C GLU A 258 40.64 10.04 -0.18
N GLU A 259 40.69 10.26 1.14
CA GLU A 259 41.77 9.82 2.04
C GLU A 259 41.58 8.42 2.64
N GLN A 260 40.64 7.59 2.17
CA GLN A 260 40.46 6.21 2.65
C GLN A 260 41.82 5.47 2.71
N SER A 261 42.48 5.54 3.87
CA SER A 261 43.80 5.01 4.14
C SER A 261 43.57 3.64 4.75
N CYS A 262 44.07 2.61 4.07
CA CYS A 262 43.76 1.23 4.43
C CYS A 262 44.22 0.95 5.87
N PRO A 263 43.31 0.51 6.76
CA PRO A 263 43.71 -0.03 8.06
C PRO A 263 44.61 -1.25 7.85
N GLU A 264 45.52 -1.53 8.79
CA GLU A 264 46.35 -2.74 8.77
C GLU A 264 45.46 -4.01 8.71
N GLY A 265 45.31 -4.61 7.53
CA GLY A 265 44.41 -5.75 7.31
C GLY A 265 44.01 -6.02 5.85
N GLY A 266 44.30 -5.11 4.92
CA GLY A 266 43.96 -5.24 3.50
C GLY A 266 42.76 -4.37 3.13
N CYS A 267 42.77 -3.81 1.92
CA CYS A 267 41.73 -2.91 1.46
C CYS A 267 40.51 -3.76 1.07
N ALA A 268 39.35 -3.57 1.68
CA ALA A 268 38.11 -4.00 1.02
C ALA A 268 37.84 -3.01 -0.13
N ILE A 269 37.45 -3.52 -1.29
CA ILE A 269 37.16 -2.81 -2.54
C ILE A 269 36.47 -1.45 -2.30
N LEU A 270 36.85 -0.43 -3.07
CA LEU A 270 36.19 0.88 -3.08
C LEU A 270 34.66 0.81 -3.24
N PRO A 271 33.88 1.65 -2.54
CA PRO A 271 32.41 1.64 -2.52
C PRO A 271 31.76 1.69 -3.91
N GLY A 272 32.28 2.50 -4.84
CA GLY A 272 31.70 2.62 -6.18
C GLY A 272 32.07 1.48 -7.16
N TYR A 273 32.72 0.41 -6.70
CA TYR A 273 32.85 -0.87 -7.43
C TYR A 273 32.11 -2.01 -6.70
N GLN A 274 31.46 -1.73 -5.55
CA GLN A 274 30.70 -2.70 -4.75
C GLN A 274 29.23 -2.84 -5.21
N ASN A 275 28.58 -3.89 -4.70
CA ASN A 275 27.15 -4.27 -4.79
C ASN A 275 26.73 -5.31 -5.83
N LEU A 276 27.61 -5.80 -6.72
CA LEU A 276 27.22 -6.90 -7.61
C LEU A 276 27.11 -8.25 -6.87
N ASP A 277 27.81 -8.43 -5.75
CA ASP A 277 27.70 -9.65 -4.93
C ASP A 277 26.56 -9.59 -3.89
N LYS A 278 25.90 -8.44 -3.74
CA LYS A 278 24.69 -8.31 -2.90
C LYS A 278 23.48 -8.53 -3.78
N ASN A 279 22.46 -9.18 -3.24
CA ASN A 279 21.18 -9.34 -3.93
C ASN A 279 20.57 -7.94 -4.13
N VAL A 280 20.55 -7.47 -5.37
CA VAL A 280 19.86 -6.24 -5.74
C VAL A 280 18.39 -6.63 -5.84
N GLY A 281 17.54 -5.98 -5.04
CA GLY A 281 16.10 -6.18 -5.12
C GLY A 281 15.65 -6.14 -6.58
N LEU A 282 14.71 -7.02 -6.94
CA LEU A 282 14.25 -7.10 -8.33
C LEU A 282 13.47 -5.85 -8.76
N PHE A 283 13.02 -5.05 -7.80
CA PHE A 283 12.03 -4.01 -7.96
C PHE A 283 12.34 -2.85 -7.02
N ILE A 284 12.22 -1.61 -7.51
CA ILE A 284 12.12 -0.44 -6.65
C ILE A 284 10.65 -0.05 -6.66
N GLN A 285 9.83 -0.67 -5.81
CA GLN A 285 8.40 -0.34 -5.69
C GLN A 285 8.21 1.18 -5.49
N GLU A 286 9.09 1.81 -4.70
CA GLU A 286 9.14 3.26 -4.47
C GLU A 286 9.37 4.08 -5.76
N ALA A 287 10.16 3.57 -6.71
CA ALA A 287 10.42 4.25 -7.99
C ALA A 287 9.24 4.12 -8.96
N TYR A 288 8.40 3.09 -8.85
CA TYR A 288 7.15 3.10 -9.62
C TYR A 288 6.19 4.15 -9.05
N THR A 289 6.04 4.23 -7.74
CA THR A 289 5.11 5.18 -7.13
C THR A 289 5.48 6.64 -7.38
N GLU A 290 6.76 7.01 -7.36
CA GLU A 290 7.21 8.39 -7.52
C GLU A 290 7.08 8.91 -8.97
N PHE A 291 7.22 8.05 -9.98
CA PHE A 291 7.28 8.45 -11.39
C PHE A 291 5.97 8.25 -12.19
N THR A 292 4.98 7.58 -11.61
CA THR A 292 3.79 7.10 -12.35
C THR A 292 2.49 7.80 -11.97
N CYS A 293 2.53 8.66 -10.94
CA CYS A 293 1.40 9.48 -10.51
C CYS A 293 1.81 10.80 -9.88
N ASP A 294 1.13 11.88 -10.27
CA ASP A 294 1.17 13.19 -9.61
C ASP A 294 -0.23 13.48 -9.05
N TYR A 295 -0.40 13.18 -7.77
CA TYR A 295 -1.67 13.41 -7.05
C TYR A 295 -2.05 14.90 -7.03
N ASP A 296 -1.09 15.80 -6.86
CA ASP A 296 -1.35 17.24 -6.82
C ASP A 296 -1.85 17.74 -8.20
N MET A 297 -1.32 17.19 -9.28
CA MET A 297 -1.83 17.46 -10.63
C MET A 297 -3.23 16.89 -10.84
N ILE A 298 -3.50 15.66 -10.40
CA ILE A 298 -4.83 15.03 -10.54
C ILE A 298 -5.87 15.80 -9.74
N MET A 299 -5.61 16.05 -8.46
CA MET A 299 -6.49 16.83 -7.60
C MET A 299 -6.62 18.26 -8.10
N GLY A 300 -5.52 18.88 -8.53
CA GLY A 300 -5.54 20.20 -9.15
C GLY A 300 -6.29 20.27 -10.50
N ARG A 301 -6.50 19.14 -11.19
CA ARG A 301 -7.41 19.06 -12.37
C ARG A 301 -8.85 19.00 -11.94
N LEU A 302 -9.15 18.22 -10.91
CA LEU A 302 -10.49 18.15 -10.34
C LEU A 302 -10.91 19.52 -9.80
N ASP A 303 -10.01 20.23 -9.12
CA ASP A 303 -10.25 21.59 -8.65
C ASP A 303 -10.50 22.61 -9.79
N LYS A 304 -9.96 22.35 -10.99
CA LYS A 304 -10.07 23.24 -12.17
C LYS A 304 -11.20 22.86 -13.11
N ALA A 305 -11.66 21.62 -13.10
CA ALA A 305 -12.80 21.21 -13.91
C ALA A 305 -14.11 21.67 -13.26
N PRO A 306 -15.19 21.80 -14.03
CA PRO A 306 -16.45 22.33 -13.53
C PRO A 306 -17.24 21.23 -12.82
N PHE A 307 -16.70 20.78 -11.70
CA PHE A 307 -17.36 19.83 -10.81
C PHE A 307 -18.31 20.55 -9.86
N GLU A 308 -19.47 19.94 -9.65
CA GLU A 308 -20.47 20.37 -8.66
C GLU A 308 -20.60 19.28 -7.59
N ASP A 309 -20.46 19.66 -6.31
CA ASP A 309 -20.66 18.72 -5.20
C ASP A 309 -22.10 18.19 -5.20
N LEU A 310 -22.25 16.87 -5.20
CA LEU A 310 -23.55 16.21 -5.05
C LEU A 310 -23.85 15.95 -3.58
N GLU A 311 -22.93 15.29 -2.87
CA GLU A 311 -23.13 14.89 -1.48
C GLU A 311 -21.82 14.49 -0.80
N THR A 312 -21.61 15.00 0.42
CA THR A 312 -20.54 14.54 1.32
C THR A 312 -21.14 13.65 2.40
N VAL A 313 -20.52 12.50 2.64
CA VAL A 313 -20.99 11.52 3.61
C VAL A 313 -19.86 11.17 4.56
N LYS A 314 -20.18 11.15 5.85
CA LYS A 314 -19.27 10.71 6.90
C LYS A 314 -19.79 9.44 7.56
N SER A 315 -18.98 8.38 7.53
CA SER A 315 -19.20 7.17 8.31
C SER A 315 -18.30 7.14 9.55
N LEU A 316 -18.36 6.06 10.32
CA LEU A 316 -17.40 5.83 11.42
C LEU A 316 -15.99 5.54 10.87
N TYR A 317 -15.91 5.03 9.65
CA TYR A 317 -14.69 4.51 9.05
C TYR A 317 -13.96 5.57 8.23
N GLN A 318 -14.70 6.39 7.48
CA GLN A 318 -14.15 7.27 6.46
C GLN A 318 -15.12 8.39 6.07
N GLU A 319 -14.61 9.41 5.38
CA GLU A 319 -15.39 10.45 4.72
C GLU A 319 -15.28 10.28 3.21
N PHE A 320 -16.39 10.39 2.48
CA PHE A 320 -16.42 10.24 1.03
C PHE A 320 -17.36 11.25 0.39
N ASN A 321 -16.97 11.72 -0.80
CA ASN A 321 -17.63 12.80 -1.52
C ASN A 321 -18.07 12.32 -2.89
N PHE A 322 -19.29 12.68 -3.29
CA PHE A 322 -19.79 12.53 -4.65
C PHE A 322 -19.84 13.89 -5.32
N PHE A 323 -19.36 13.96 -6.55
CA PHE A 323 -19.32 15.19 -7.32
C PHE A 323 -19.61 14.90 -8.79
N TRP A 324 -20.17 15.90 -9.46
CA TRP A 324 -20.70 15.80 -10.81
C TRP A 324 -19.91 16.65 -11.78
N ASN A 325 -19.37 16.03 -12.83
CA ASN A 325 -18.71 16.77 -13.90
C ASN A 325 -19.75 17.39 -14.84
N THR A 326 -19.88 18.72 -14.84
CA THR A 326 -20.88 19.39 -15.70
C THR A 326 -20.55 19.36 -17.20
N GLU A 327 -19.29 19.08 -17.57
CA GLU A 327 -18.85 18.94 -18.96
C GLU A 327 -19.04 17.53 -19.49
N THR A 328 -18.52 16.52 -18.80
CA THR A 328 -18.59 15.11 -19.24
C THR A 328 -19.92 14.45 -18.89
N ARG A 329 -20.66 15.01 -17.93
CA ARG A 329 -21.85 14.41 -17.32
C ARG A 329 -21.55 13.06 -16.67
N ALA A 330 -20.41 12.96 -16.02
CA ALA A 330 -20.05 11.81 -15.21
C ALA A 330 -20.21 12.14 -13.72
N THR A 331 -20.75 11.20 -12.96
CA THR A 331 -20.60 11.20 -11.52
C THR A 331 -19.24 10.63 -11.17
N CYS A 332 -18.61 11.18 -10.14
CA CYS A 332 -17.36 10.71 -9.57
C CYS A 332 -17.50 10.61 -8.06
N PHE A 333 -16.68 9.77 -7.42
CA PHE A 333 -16.54 9.82 -5.98
C PHE A 333 -15.09 9.67 -5.50
N ASP A 334 -14.79 10.31 -4.38
CA ASP A 334 -13.54 10.15 -3.63
C ASP A 334 -13.81 9.61 -2.22
N ILE A 335 -12.78 9.00 -1.65
CA ILE A 335 -12.68 8.66 -0.23
C ILE A 335 -11.48 9.42 0.32
N GLU A 336 -11.68 10.24 1.34
CA GLU A 336 -10.65 11.04 1.99
C GLU A 336 -9.79 11.85 1.00
N GLY A 337 -10.41 12.39 -0.05
CA GLY A 337 -9.73 13.17 -1.09
C GLY A 337 -9.00 12.33 -2.15
N THR A 338 -9.10 11.00 -2.12
CA THR A 338 -8.58 10.12 -3.18
C THR A 338 -9.71 9.65 -4.09
N VAL A 339 -9.69 10.06 -5.36
CA VAL A 339 -10.69 9.62 -6.35
C VAL A 339 -10.64 8.10 -6.52
N GLN A 340 -11.80 7.47 -6.37
CA GLN A 340 -11.94 6.02 -6.51
C GLN A 340 -12.41 5.65 -7.92
N ILE A 341 -13.49 6.26 -8.41
CA ILE A 341 -14.04 6.01 -9.75
C ILE A 341 -14.87 7.19 -10.26
N CYS A 342 -14.98 7.31 -11.59
CA CYS A 342 -16.05 8.04 -12.26
C CYS A 342 -16.75 7.15 -13.31
N ASP A 343 -18.01 7.47 -13.61
CA ASP A 343 -18.82 6.71 -14.56
C ASP A 343 -18.21 6.59 -15.96
N ASP A 344 -17.56 7.66 -16.42
CA ASP A 344 -17.03 7.76 -17.78
C ASP A 344 -15.79 6.91 -18.05
N TYR A 345 -15.23 6.27 -17.02
CA TYR A 345 -14.17 5.28 -17.16
C TYR A 345 -14.36 4.00 -16.35
N ARG A 346 -15.56 3.78 -15.79
CA ARG A 346 -15.92 2.55 -15.06
C ARG A 346 -15.44 1.23 -15.69
N PRO A 347 -15.59 0.97 -17.01
CA PRO A 347 -15.18 -0.31 -17.60
C PRO A 347 -13.66 -0.55 -17.55
N HIS A 348 -12.85 0.51 -17.59
CA HIS A 348 -11.39 0.42 -17.63
C HIS A 348 -10.81 -0.29 -16.40
N TYR A 349 -11.44 -0.11 -15.25
CA TYR A 349 -11.05 -0.80 -14.02
C TYR A 349 -11.79 -2.13 -13.87
N HIS A 350 -13.12 -2.12 -13.89
CA HIS A 350 -13.92 -3.27 -13.49
C HIS A 350 -13.92 -4.41 -14.52
N GLU A 351 -14.03 -4.09 -15.82
CA GLU A 351 -13.97 -5.13 -16.85
C GLU A 351 -12.55 -5.69 -16.99
N MET A 352 -11.53 -4.86 -16.82
CA MET A 352 -10.13 -5.33 -16.76
C MET A 352 -9.93 -6.29 -15.59
N SER A 353 -10.29 -5.90 -14.38
CA SER A 353 -10.13 -6.74 -13.18
C SER A 353 -10.87 -8.09 -13.31
N VAL A 354 -12.10 -8.09 -13.83
CA VAL A 354 -12.93 -9.30 -13.87
C VAL A 354 -12.70 -10.11 -15.15
N HIS A 355 -12.85 -9.49 -16.32
CA HIS A 355 -12.90 -10.22 -17.59
C HIS A 355 -11.51 -10.49 -18.16
N TYR A 356 -10.51 -9.64 -17.94
CA TYR A 356 -9.14 -9.94 -18.37
C TYR A 356 -8.59 -11.16 -17.62
N ALA A 357 -8.72 -11.18 -16.29
CA ALA A 357 -8.30 -12.32 -15.45
C ALA A 357 -9.06 -13.61 -15.79
N ALA A 358 -10.36 -13.51 -16.09
CA ALA A 358 -11.16 -14.68 -16.42
C ALA A 358 -10.76 -15.38 -17.73
N ARG A 359 -10.05 -14.72 -18.66
CA ARG A 359 -9.56 -15.34 -19.91
C ARG A 359 -8.60 -16.51 -19.69
N TYR A 360 -7.96 -16.53 -18.54
CA TYR A 360 -7.02 -17.57 -18.13
C TYR A 360 -7.71 -18.76 -17.46
N LEU A 361 -8.99 -18.62 -17.10
CA LEU A 361 -9.76 -19.61 -16.36
C LEU A 361 -10.70 -20.39 -17.28
N ASN A 362 -10.94 -21.66 -16.95
CA ASN A 362 -11.85 -22.49 -17.74
C ASN A 362 -13.33 -22.18 -17.48
N ASN A 363 -13.66 -21.81 -16.25
CA ASN A 363 -15.01 -21.51 -15.80
C ASN A 363 -14.95 -20.60 -14.57
N ILE A 364 -15.93 -19.70 -14.42
CA ILE A 364 -16.05 -18.83 -13.25
C ILE A 364 -17.25 -19.31 -12.43
N THR A 365 -16.98 -20.02 -11.34
CA THR A 365 -18.02 -20.62 -10.46
C THR A 365 -18.06 -19.95 -9.09
N ARG A 366 -16.89 -19.63 -8.53
CA ARG A 366 -16.75 -19.05 -7.20
C ARG A 366 -15.82 -17.86 -7.25
N VAL A 367 -16.35 -16.68 -6.93
CA VAL A 367 -15.58 -15.44 -6.87
C VAL A 367 -15.65 -14.84 -5.47
N LEU A 368 -14.52 -14.33 -4.98
CA LEU A 368 -14.46 -13.53 -3.77
C LEU A 368 -13.91 -12.16 -4.13
N TRP A 369 -14.55 -11.09 -3.67
CA TRP A 369 -14.02 -9.73 -3.77
C TRP A 369 -13.97 -9.09 -2.38
N VAL A 370 -12.99 -8.22 -2.18
CA VAL A 370 -12.72 -7.55 -0.90
C VAL A 370 -12.59 -6.06 -1.14
N GLY A 371 -13.28 -5.25 -0.36
CA GLY A 371 -13.58 -3.87 -0.71
C GLY A 371 -14.63 -3.82 -1.82
N GLY A 372 -14.47 -2.93 -2.79
CA GLY A 372 -15.40 -2.80 -3.92
C GLY A 372 -16.82 -2.50 -3.47
N GLY A 373 -16.98 -1.68 -2.42
CA GLY A 373 -18.27 -1.27 -1.88
C GLY A 373 -19.15 -0.57 -2.92
N ASP A 374 -18.57 0.01 -3.97
CA ASP A 374 -19.30 0.55 -5.13
C ASP A 374 -20.11 -0.51 -5.89
N SER A 375 -19.90 -1.81 -5.65
CA SER A 375 -20.62 -2.94 -6.26
C SER A 375 -20.46 -3.06 -7.79
N MET A 376 -19.53 -2.32 -8.41
CA MET A 376 -19.29 -2.38 -9.84
C MET A 376 -18.49 -3.63 -10.23
N LEU A 377 -17.58 -4.14 -9.38
CA LEU A 377 -16.99 -5.48 -9.56
C LEU A 377 -18.07 -6.56 -9.54
N LEU A 378 -19.02 -6.47 -8.60
CA LEU A 378 -20.12 -7.43 -8.50
C LEU A 378 -20.98 -7.43 -9.77
N HIS A 379 -21.22 -6.26 -10.37
CA HIS A 379 -21.95 -6.16 -11.63
C HIS A 379 -21.29 -6.98 -12.76
N GLU A 380 -19.96 -6.91 -12.89
CA GLU A 380 -19.21 -7.68 -13.88
C GLU A 380 -19.15 -9.18 -13.54
N ILE A 381 -19.07 -9.53 -12.25
CA ILE A 381 -19.09 -10.92 -11.77
C ILE A 381 -20.43 -11.60 -12.08
N LEU A 382 -21.56 -10.91 -11.95
CA LEU A 382 -22.89 -11.49 -12.18
C LEU A 382 -23.17 -11.80 -13.66
N LYS A 383 -22.37 -11.29 -14.59
CA LYS A 383 -22.49 -11.60 -16.03
C LYS A 383 -22.19 -13.08 -16.34
N TYR A 384 -21.49 -13.81 -15.47
CA TYR A 384 -21.13 -15.21 -15.68
C TYR A 384 -22.30 -16.17 -15.39
N PRO A 385 -22.83 -16.89 -16.39
CA PRO A 385 -23.94 -17.83 -16.18
C PRO A 385 -23.57 -19.03 -15.28
N SER A 386 -22.28 -19.38 -15.28
CA SER A 386 -21.69 -20.46 -14.48
C SER A 386 -21.50 -20.13 -13.01
N LEU A 387 -21.68 -18.87 -12.62
CA LEU A 387 -21.48 -18.42 -11.24
C LEU A 387 -22.43 -19.16 -10.30
N GLU A 388 -21.86 -19.73 -9.24
CA GLU A 388 -22.56 -20.45 -8.17
C GLU A 388 -22.48 -19.69 -6.84
N LEU A 389 -21.38 -18.96 -6.59
CA LEU A 389 -21.19 -18.16 -5.39
C LEU A 389 -20.29 -16.95 -5.65
N ALA A 390 -20.71 -15.80 -5.18
CA ALA A 390 -19.96 -14.56 -5.14
C ALA A 390 -19.96 -14.05 -3.69
N VAL A 391 -18.78 -13.86 -3.08
CA VAL A 391 -18.64 -13.40 -1.69
C VAL A 391 -17.95 -12.05 -1.65
N GLY A 392 -18.62 -11.04 -1.08
CA GLY A 392 -18.11 -9.68 -0.89
C GLY A 392 -17.78 -9.41 0.57
N LEU A 393 -16.57 -8.92 0.84
CA LEU A 393 -16.16 -8.45 2.16
C LEU A 393 -16.01 -6.92 2.11
N GLU A 394 -16.84 -6.18 2.83
CA GLU A 394 -16.84 -4.72 2.84
C GLU A 394 -16.95 -4.20 4.27
N ILE A 395 -16.18 -3.18 4.65
CA ILE A 395 -16.24 -2.63 6.01
C ILE A 395 -17.40 -1.66 6.18
N ASP A 396 -17.73 -0.89 5.14
CA ASP A 396 -18.64 0.25 5.20
C ASP A 396 -19.83 0.09 4.25
N GLN A 397 -20.97 -0.35 4.79
CA GLN A 397 -22.19 -0.45 4.00
C GLN A 397 -22.70 0.92 3.50
N LYS A 398 -22.30 2.06 4.10
CA LYS A 398 -22.71 3.36 3.55
C LYS A 398 -22.13 3.55 2.15
N VAL A 399 -20.92 3.09 1.87
CA VAL A 399 -20.33 3.15 0.51
C VAL A 399 -21.25 2.44 -0.48
N VAL A 400 -21.69 1.21 -0.17
CA VAL A 400 -22.64 0.44 -0.99
C VAL A 400 -23.94 1.20 -1.26
N ARG A 401 -24.54 1.77 -0.23
CA ARG A 401 -25.80 2.50 -0.33
C ARG A 401 -25.69 3.74 -1.19
N TYR A 402 -24.67 4.56 -0.94
CA TYR A 402 -24.51 5.82 -1.64
C TYR A 402 -24.02 5.62 -3.08
N CYS A 403 -23.25 4.57 -3.35
CA CYS A 403 -22.94 4.18 -4.72
C CYS A 403 -24.19 3.71 -5.47
N TYR A 404 -25.10 2.96 -4.84
CA TYR A 404 -26.39 2.66 -5.47
C TYR A 404 -27.22 3.93 -5.75
N LYS A 405 -27.21 4.92 -4.83
CA LYS A 405 -27.89 6.21 -4.99
C LYS A 405 -27.33 7.05 -6.15
N HIS A 406 -26.01 7.08 -6.31
CA HIS A 406 -25.34 8.01 -7.23
C HIS A 406 -24.86 7.37 -8.54
N PHE A 407 -24.65 6.06 -8.58
CA PHE A 407 -24.19 5.29 -9.76
C PHE A 407 -25.19 4.23 -10.24
N GLY A 408 -26.25 3.93 -9.48
CA GLY A 408 -27.19 2.86 -9.82
C GLY A 408 -26.61 1.45 -9.69
N SER A 409 -25.45 1.29 -9.07
CA SER A 409 -24.82 -0.01 -8.87
C SER A 409 -25.53 -0.81 -7.77
N GLN A 410 -26.28 -1.84 -8.18
CA GLN A 410 -27.09 -2.64 -7.26
C GLN A 410 -26.20 -3.57 -6.41
N PRO A 411 -26.43 -3.70 -5.09
CA PRO A 411 -25.71 -4.66 -4.26
C PRO A 411 -26.21 -6.10 -4.41
N HIS A 412 -27.35 -6.32 -5.07
CA HIS A 412 -27.94 -7.64 -5.28
C HIS A 412 -28.08 -8.48 -4.00
N PHE A 413 -28.52 -7.87 -2.89
CA PHE A 413 -28.81 -8.61 -1.65
C PHE A 413 -29.88 -9.70 -1.85
N ASP A 414 -30.66 -9.61 -2.93
CA ASP A 414 -31.71 -10.56 -3.34
C ASP A 414 -31.21 -11.74 -4.19
N ASP A 415 -29.97 -11.72 -4.68
CA ASP A 415 -29.43 -12.84 -5.46
C ASP A 415 -28.90 -13.95 -4.53
N GLU A 416 -29.39 -15.18 -4.72
CA GLU A 416 -29.00 -16.34 -3.91
C GLU A 416 -27.52 -16.74 -4.06
N LYS A 417 -26.88 -16.29 -5.15
CA LYS A 417 -25.45 -16.50 -5.40
C LYS A 417 -24.58 -15.48 -4.67
N VAL A 418 -25.15 -14.38 -4.19
CA VAL A 418 -24.39 -13.26 -3.60
C VAL A 418 -24.41 -13.35 -2.07
N GLN A 419 -23.23 -13.20 -1.46
CA GLN A 419 -23.07 -13.13 -0.02
C GLN A 419 -22.23 -11.92 0.37
N TRP A 420 -22.88 -10.90 0.91
CA TRP A 420 -22.18 -9.79 1.57
C TRP A 420 -21.86 -10.12 3.02
N TRP A 421 -20.65 -9.77 3.42
CA TRP A 421 -20.15 -9.83 4.79
C TRP A 421 -19.61 -8.47 5.18
N PHE A 422 -20.39 -7.73 5.96
CA PHE A 422 -20.01 -6.42 6.45
C PHE A 422 -19.15 -6.52 7.71
N GLY A 423 -18.02 -5.82 7.71
CA GLY A 423 -17.09 -5.72 8.82
C GLY A 423 -15.63 -5.86 8.41
N ASP A 424 -14.75 -5.49 9.33
CA ASP A 424 -13.29 -5.52 9.18
C ASP A 424 -12.81 -6.87 8.59
N ALA A 425 -12.10 -6.79 7.45
CA ALA A 425 -11.59 -7.95 6.72
C ALA A 425 -10.72 -8.87 7.61
N SER A 426 -9.95 -8.32 8.56
CA SER A 426 -9.14 -9.10 9.49
C SER A 426 -9.98 -10.00 10.41
N LYS A 427 -11.23 -9.59 10.69
CA LYS A 427 -12.20 -10.39 11.45
C LYS A 427 -13.00 -11.28 10.51
N SER A 428 -13.48 -10.75 9.38
CA SER A 428 -14.28 -11.46 8.39
C SER A 428 -13.56 -12.71 7.87
N LEU A 429 -12.26 -12.60 7.55
CA LEU A 429 -11.46 -13.73 7.08
C LEU A 429 -11.35 -14.86 8.10
N LEU A 430 -11.37 -14.55 9.40
CA LEU A 430 -11.39 -15.56 10.46
C LEU A 430 -12.77 -16.21 10.65
N MET A 431 -13.82 -15.58 10.13
CA MET A 431 -15.20 -16.03 10.25
C MET A 431 -15.70 -16.79 9.04
N LEU A 432 -15.01 -16.69 7.91
CA LEU A 432 -15.36 -17.44 6.71
C LEU A 432 -15.39 -18.96 6.99
N PRO A 433 -16.33 -19.70 6.37
CA PRO A 433 -16.35 -21.16 6.46
C PRO A 433 -15.02 -21.76 6.01
N ARG A 434 -14.53 -22.78 6.72
CA ARG A 434 -13.22 -23.38 6.42
C ARG A 434 -13.15 -23.97 5.00
N GLU A 435 -14.26 -24.47 4.48
CA GLU A 435 -14.39 -24.98 3.11
C GLU A 435 -14.25 -23.90 2.02
N TYR A 436 -14.25 -22.61 2.39
CA TYR A 436 -14.02 -21.52 1.44
C TYR A 436 -12.54 -21.42 1.06
N PHE A 437 -11.62 -21.85 1.93
CA PHE A 437 -10.18 -21.81 1.69
C PHE A 437 -9.77 -22.85 0.63
N GLY A 438 -9.07 -22.39 -0.41
CA GLY A 438 -8.72 -23.18 -1.59
C GLY A 438 -9.88 -23.45 -2.55
N SER A 439 -10.95 -22.64 -2.51
CA SER A 439 -12.20 -22.90 -3.23
C SER A 439 -12.63 -21.84 -4.25
N PHE A 440 -11.93 -20.71 -4.37
CA PHE A 440 -12.29 -19.63 -5.30
C PHE A 440 -11.50 -19.70 -6.61
N ASP A 441 -12.20 -19.59 -7.73
CA ASP A 441 -11.58 -19.49 -9.06
C ASP A 441 -10.86 -18.14 -9.23
N LEU A 442 -11.49 -17.09 -8.71
CA LEU A 442 -11.01 -15.72 -8.78
C LEU A 442 -11.16 -15.02 -7.42
N VAL A 443 -10.07 -14.43 -6.94
CA VAL A 443 -10.04 -13.57 -5.75
C VAL A 443 -9.62 -12.18 -6.19
N LEU A 444 -10.49 -11.19 -6.01
CA LEU A 444 -10.29 -9.80 -6.40
C LEU A 444 -10.06 -8.95 -5.15
N VAL A 445 -8.92 -8.27 -5.08
CA VAL A 445 -8.56 -7.43 -3.94
C VAL A 445 -8.62 -5.97 -4.36
N ASP A 446 -9.67 -5.29 -3.91
CA ASP A 446 -9.98 -3.89 -4.21
C ASP A 446 -9.89 -3.07 -2.93
N LEU A 447 -8.67 -3.03 -2.38
CA LEU A 447 -8.34 -2.39 -1.10
C LEU A 447 -7.18 -1.42 -1.30
N SER A 448 -7.20 -0.33 -0.53
CA SER A 448 -6.06 0.57 -0.39
C SER A 448 -4.85 -0.12 0.25
N GLU A 449 -3.66 0.43 0.00
CA GLU A 449 -2.39 -0.14 0.47
C GLU A 449 -2.30 -0.28 1.99
N THR A 450 -2.78 0.71 2.74
CA THR A 450 -2.71 0.74 4.21
C THR A 450 -3.47 -0.42 4.85
N VAL A 451 -4.56 -0.88 4.23
CA VAL A 451 -5.40 -1.95 4.76
C VAL A 451 -4.82 -3.32 4.43
N THR A 452 -4.25 -3.50 3.23
CA THR A 452 -3.82 -4.81 2.72
C THR A 452 -2.74 -5.50 3.58
N SER A 453 -1.94 -4.73 4.30
CA SER A 453 -0.84 -5.21 5.17
C SER A 453 -1.26 -5.48 6.63
N MET A 454 -2.53 -5.23 6.99
CA MET A 454 -3.01 -5.45 8.36
C MET A 454 -3.00 -6.94 8.75
N SER A 455 -2.61 -7.23 9.99
CA SER A 455 -2.53 -8.60 10.50
C SER A 455 -3.90 -9.23 10.71
N VAL A 456 -4.10 -10.44 10.18
CA VAL A 456 -5.26 -11.31 10.43
C VAL A 456 -4.94 -12.28 11.58
N THR A 457 -3.71 -12.81 11.57
CA THR A 457 -3.13 -13.67 12.62
C THR A 457 -1.67 -13.27 12.85
N ASP A 458 -1.03 -13.83 13.88
CA ASP A 458 0.41 -13.62 14.14
C ASP A 458 1.34 -14.02 12.97
N LYS A 459 0.83 -14.77 11.97
CA LYS A 459 1.59 -15.29 10.83
C LYS A 459 1.05 -14.85 9.46
N LEU A 460 -0.12 -14.21 9.41
CA LEU A 460 -0.80 -13.84 8.16
C LEU A 460 -1.31 -12.41 8.26
N ASP A 461 -0.98 -11.62 7.25
CA ASP A 461 -1.70 -10.39 6.91
C ASP A 461 -2.94 -10.71 6.05
N ILE A 462 -3.68 -9.66 5.64
CA ILE A 462 -4.88 -9.81 4.81
C ILE A 462 -4.53 -10.47 3.48
N LEU A 463 -3.49 -10.01 2.79
CA LEU A 463 -3.10 -10.55 1.49
C LEU A 463 -2.74 -12.04 1.57
N GLY A 464 -1.99 -12.43 2.60
CA GLY A 464 -1.61 -13.82 2.85
C GLY A 464 -2.81 -14.70 3.19
N ALA A 465 -3.78 -14.19 3.95
CA ALA A 465 -5.04 -14.91 4.20
C ALA A 465 -5.92 -15.03 2.94
N LEU A 466 -5.94 -14.02 2.07
CA LEU A 466 -6.67 -14.05 0.80
C LEU A 466 -6.05 -15.04 -0.20
N ALA A 467 -4.72 -15.13 -0.25
CA ALA A 467 -4.02 -16.10 -1.07
C ALA A 467 -4.40 -17.55 -0.73
N LEU A 468 -4.79 -17.84 0.52
CA LEU A 468 -5.27 -19.16 0.94
C LEU A 468 -6.69 -19.50 0.45
N LEU A 469 -7.46 -18.52 -0.04
CA LEU A 469 -8.80 -18.74 -0.60
C LEU A 469 -8.76 -19.22 -2.06
N VAL A 470 -7.66 -18.93 -2.76
CA VAL A 470 -7.46 -19.23 -4.19
C VAL A 470 -7.36 -20.74 -4.42
N LYS A 471 -8.10 -21.27 -5.39
CA LYS A 471 -7.92 -22.66 -5.86
C LYS A 471 -6.49 -22.87 -6.38
N PRO A 472 -5.97 -24.10 -6.43
CA PRO A 472 -4.68 -24.39 -7.07
C PRO A 472 -4.57 -23.88 -8.51
N ASP A 473 -5.69 -23.90 -9.26
CA ASP A 473 -5.85 -23.39 -10.62
C ASP A 473 -6.63 -22.07 -10.70
N GLY A 474 -6.79 -21.39 -9.58
CA GLY A 474 -7.39 -20.05 -9.49
C GLY A 474 -6.37 -18.94 -9.68
N ILE A 475 -6.89 -17.72 -9.71
CA ILE A 475 -6.13 -16.47 -9.83
C ILE A 475 -6.52 -15.55 -8.68
N ILE A 476 -5.52 -14.89 -8.08
CA ILE A 476 -5.72 -13.68 -7.28
C ILE A 476 -5.30 -12.48 -8.11
N LEU A 477 -6.05 -11.39 -8.02
CA LEU A 477 -5.76 -10.12 -8.66
C LEU A 477 -5.83 -8.99 -7.64
N LYS A 478 -4.88 -8.06 -7.72
CA LYS A 478 -4.90 -6.79 -7.00
C LYS A 478 -4.46 -5.68 -7.96
N ASN A 479 -5.16 -4.54 -7.91
CA ASN A 479 -4.70 -3.31 -8.54
C ASN A 479 -3.49 -2.73 -7.79
N GLU A 480 -2.66 -1.92 -8.46
CA GLU A 480 -1.40 -1.33 -7.97
C GLU A 480 -0.17 -2.29 -8.04
N VAL A 481 0.99 -1.77 -7.65
CA VAL A 481 2.31 -2.38 -7.85
C VAL A 481 2.59 -3.49 -6.81
N TYR A 482 1.83 -4.59 -6.89
CA TYR A 482 1.94 -5.75 -5.98
C TYR A 482 2.67 -6.96 -6.59
N PHE A 483 3.30 -6.77 -7.76
CA PHE A 483 3.94 -7.84 -8.50
C PHE A 483 5.02 -8.60 -7.70
N GLU A 484 5.86 -7.90 -6.95
CA GLU A 484 6.90 -8.53 -6.11
C GLU A 484 6.29 -9.45 -5.05
N SER A 485 5.30 -8.91 -4.32
CA SER A 485 4.56 -9.66 -3.32
C SER A 485 3.98 -10.94 -3.93
N PHE A 486 3.35 -10.82 -5.11
CA PHE A 486 2.79 -11.99 -5.80
C PHE A 486 3.86 -12.96 -6.29
N ALA A 487 4.96 -12.49 -6.89
CA ALA A 487 6.08 -13.32 -7.34
C ALA A 487 6.77 -14.09 -6.19
N SER A 488 6.66 -13.59 -4.95
CA SER A 488 7.14 -14.29 -3.76
C SER A 488 6.17 -15.38 -3.26
N MET A 489 4.87 -15.17 -3.41
CA MET A 489 3.79 -16.04 -2.89
C MET A 489 3.33 -17.11 -3.88
N PHE A 490 3.41 -16.83 -5.18
CA PHE A 490 2.88 -17.67 -6.25
C PHE A 490 3.99 -18.13 -7.20
N LYS A 491 3.77 -19.30 -7.84
CA LYS A 491 4.70 -19.81 -8.86
C LYS A 491 4.73 -18.90 -10.09
N TYR A 492 3.55 -18.51 -10.56
CA TYR A 492 3.38 -17.66 -11.72
C TYR A 492 2.75 -16.34 -11.30
N SER A 493 3.34 -15.24 -11.78
CA SER A 493 2.81 -13.90 -11.57
C SER A 493 2.95 -13.09 -12.84
N VAL A 494 2.03 -12.16 -13.06
CA VAL A 494 2.08 -11.19 -14.15
C VAL A 494 1.62 -9.83 -13.62
N MET A 495 2.25 -8.75 -14.09
CA MET A 495 1.71 -7.41 -13.96
C MET A 495 1.33 -6.92 -15.34
N VAL A 496 0.08 -6.52 -15.51
CA VAL A 496 -0.39 -5.88 -16.72
C VAL A 496 -0.59 -4.40 -16.48
N ASN A 497 -0.08 -3.56 -17.37
CA ASN A 497 -0.27 -2.12 -17.33
C ASN A 497 -1.29 -1.70 -18.40
N TRP A 498 -2.28 -0.92 -17.97
CA TRP A 498 -3.31 -0.44 -18.86
C TRP A 498 -3.13 1.04 -19.19
N TYR A 499 -2.63 1.31 -20.40
CA TYR A 499 -2.28 2.66 -20.84
C TYR A 499 -3.48 3.57 -21.16
N ASP A 500 -4.70 3.03 -21.24
CA ASP A 500 -5.91 3.79 -21.61
C ASP A 500 -6.77 4.11 -20.38
N ASN A 501 -6.24 4.79 -19.34
CA ASN A 501 -7.02 5.16 -18.13
C ASN A 501 -7.03 6.68 -17.87
N PRO A 502 -8.19 7.38 -17.99
CA PRO A 502 -8.26 8.83 -18.13
C PRO A 502 -8.03 9.68 -16.87
N ILE A 503 -8.24 9.16 -15.66
CA ILE A 503 -8.48 10.02 -14.48
C ILE A 503 -7.67 9.63 -13.22
N ILE A 504 -7.01 8.46 -13.21
CA ILE A 504 -6.21 8.01 -12.06
C ILE A 504 -4.74 7.87 -12.48
N CYS A 505 -3.82 7.84 -11.50
CA CYS A 505 -2.50 7.22 -11.63
C CYS A 505 -2.53 5.98 -12.55
N SER A 506 -1.40 5.66 -13.20
CA SER A 506 -1.30 4.44 -14.03
C SER A 506 -1.89 3.22 -13.29
N GLN A 507 -2.97 2.64 -13.83
CA GLN A 507 -3.62 1.48 -13.21
C GLN A 507 -2.96 0.21 -13.73
N VAL A 508 -2.34 -0.51 -12.80
CA VAL A 508 -1.71 -1.79 -13.07
C VAL A 508 -2.47 -2.88 -12.33
N MET A 509 -2.53 -4.07 -12.93
CA MET A 509 -3.15 -5.25 -12.32
C MET A 509 -2.09 -6.31 -12.13
N ALA A 510 -1.74 -6.58 -10.88
CA ALA A 510 -0.93 -7.71 -10.51
C ALA A 510 -1.82 -8.96 -10.39
N MET A 511 -1.40 -10.07 -10.99
CA MET A 511 -2.08 -11.36 -10.90
C MET A 511 -1.10 -12.45 -10.44
N GLY A 512 -1.59 -13.36 -9.60
CA GLY A 512 -0.81 -14.49 -9.08
C GLY A 512 -1.56 -15.82 -9.20
N SER A 513 -0.85 -16.88 -9.55
CA SER A 513 -1.37 -18.25 -9.59
C SER A 513 -0.28 -19.30 -9.33
N ASN A 514 -0.67 -20.44 -8.75
CA ASN A 514 0.26 -21.55 -8.55
C ASN A 514 0.37 -22.49 -9.76
N THR A 515 -0.59 -22.43 -10.70
CA THR A 515 -0.60 -23.35 -11.85
C THR A 515 -0.92 -22.68 -13.19
N VAL A 516 -1.55 -21.50 -13.20
CA VAL A 516 -1.76 -20.73 -14.43
C VAL A 516 -0.46 -20.02 -14.80
N ASP A 517 0.28 -20.59 -15.72
CA ASP A 517 1.34 -19.88 -16.43
C ASP A 517 0.68 -18.86 -17.37
N PHE A 518 0.95 -17.57 -17.17
CA PHE A 518 0.36 -16.47 -17.93
C PHE A 518 0.93 -16.33 -19.35
N LEU A 519 2.13 -16.85 -19.64
CA LEU A 519 2.73 -16.79 -20.99
C LEU A 519 2.33 -17.93 -21.91
N THR A 520 1.99 -19.11 -21.37
CA THR A 520 1.61 -20.29 -22.17
C THR A 520 0.11 -20.65 -22.26
N PRO A 521 -0.85 -19.99 -21.59
CA PRO A 521 -2.23 -20.47 -21.56
C PRO A 521 -2.91 -20.15 -22.89
N THR A 522 -3.84 -21.02 -23.30
CA THR A 522 -4.76 -20.67 -24.38
C THR A 522 -5.84 -19.78 -23.80
N LEU A 523 -5.71 -18.46 -23.98
CA LEU A 523 -6.75 -17.50 -23.62
C LEU A 523 -8.09 -17.88 -24.24
N LYS A 524 -9.17 -17.62 -23.51
CA LYS A 524 -10.53 -17.91 -23.97
C LYS A 524 -11.41 -16.68 -23.82
N ASP A 525 -12.28 -16.47 -24.79
CA ASP A 525 -13.40 -15.56 -24.60
C ASP A 525 -14.38 -16.19 -23.60
N THR A 526 -14.90 -15.37 -22.71
CA THR A 526 -15.82 -15.77 -21.64
C THR A 526 -17.28 -15.73 -22.07
N ASP A 527 -17.55 -15.36 -23.33
CA ASP A 527 -18.89 -15.20 -23.93
C ASP A 527 -19.82 -14.24 -23.13
N VAL A 528 -19.26 -13.34 -22.32
CA VAL A 528 -19.98 -12.26 -21.63
C VAL A 528 -19.91 -10.95 -22.43
N GLU A 529 -20.90 -10.10 -22.25
CA GLU A 529 -20.93 -8.77 -22.89
C GLU A 529 -20.03 -7.79 -22.14
N THR A 530 -19.10 -7.20 -22.88
CA THR A 530 -18.11 -6.23 -22.40
C THR A 530 -18.18 -4.96 -23.25
N LEU A 531 -18.03 -3.81 -22.61
CA LEU A 531 -17.98 -2.50 -23.25
C LEU A 531 -16.56 -2.21 -23.75
N PHE A 532 -15.56 -2.59 -22.97
CA PHE A 532 -14.17 -2.20 -23.17
C PHE A 532 -13.27 -3.34 -23.59
N ILE A 533 -13.38 -4.49 -22.93
CA ILE A 533 -12.56 -5.66 -23.27
C ILE A 533 -12.98 -6.21 -24.63
N LYS A 534 -12.12 -6.04 -25.64
CA LYS A 534 -12.38 -6.53 -27.00
C LYS A 534 -12.34 -8.06 -27.07
N PRO A 535 -13.21 -8.74 -27.84
CA PRO A 535 -13.11 -10.19 -28.05
C PRO A 535 -11.73 -10.63 -28.56
N LEU A 536 -11.23 -11.79 -28.16
CA LEU A 536 -9.88 -12.26 -28.54
C LEU A 536 -9.65 -12.34 -30.05
N LYS A 537 -10.71 -12.58 -30.85
CA LYS A 537 -10.64 -12.61 -32.32
C LYS A 537 -10.32 -11.24 -32.95
N GLU A 538 -10.46 -10.15 -32.20
CA GLU A 538 -10.23 -8.75 -32.60
C GLU A 538 -8.94 -8.18 -32.00
N ILE A 539 -8.22 -8.99 -31.21
CA ILE A 539 -6.94 -8.63 -30.60
C ILE A 539 -5.82 -9.20 -31.46
N ASP A 540 -4.95 -8.33 -31.96
CA ASP A 540 -3.78 -8.72 -32.76
C ASP A 540 -2.68 -9.32 -31.86
N ASP A 541 -2.44 -8.71 -30.70
CA ASP A 541 -1.50 -9.17 -29.68
C ASP A 541 -2.19 -9.34 -28.30
N PRO A 542 -2.38 -10.57 -27.82
CA PRO A 542 -2.95 -10.81 -26.49
C PRO A 542 -2.04 -10.42 -25.31
N PHE A 543 -0.75 -10.14 -25.57
CA PHE A 543 0.25 -9.78 -24.58
C PHE A 543 0.59 -8.28 -24.58
N GLU A 544 -0.12 -7.45 -25.34
CA GLU A 544 0.14 -6.00 -25.49
C GLU A 544 0.23 -5.26 -24.15
N TYR A 545 -0.50 -5.73 -23.13
CA TYR A 545 -0.55 -5.11 -21.80
C TYR A 545 0.43 -5.71 -20.80
N TYR A 546 1.22 -6.72 -21.16
CA TYR A 546 2.16 -7.36 -20.26
C TYR A 546 3.35 -6.44 -20.01
N HIS A 547 3.60 -6.16 -18.73
CA HIS A 547 4.76 -5.38 -18.33
C HIS A 547 5.78 -6.24 -17.57
N ASP A 548 5.33 -6.97 -16.54
CA ASP A 548 6.17 -7.92 -15.81
C ASP A 548 5.60 -9.32 -15.82
N TYR A 549 6.48 -10.31 -15.76
CA TYR A 549 6.12 -11.71 -15.63
C TYR A 549 7.18 -12.46 -14.82
N ALA A 550 6.75 -13.33 -13.91
CA ALA A 550 7.65 -14.16 -13.13
C ALA A 550 7.16 -15.61 -13.08
N ASN A 551 8.10 -16.52 -13.23
CA ASN A 551 7.94 -17.95 -13.00
C ASN A 551 8.97 -18.38 -11.95
N ASN A 552 8.57 -18.20 -10.71
CA ASN A 552 9.41 -18.43 -9.55
C ASN A 552 9.28 -19.89 -9.09
N VAL A 553 10.16 -20.76 -9.57
CA VAL A 553 10.20 -22.18 -9.12
C VAL A 553 10.61 -22.35 -7.66
N THR A 554 11.11 -21.30 -7.02
CA THR A 554 11.48 -21.31 -5.60
C THR A 554 10.40 -20.69 -4.71
N SER A 555 9.35 -20.09 -5.29
CA SER A 555 8.25 -19.55 -4.50
C SER A 555 7.58 -20.67 -3.72
N ARG A 556 7.11 -20.31 -2.53
CA ARG A 556 6.44 -21.25 -1.65
C ARG A 556 4.99 -20.81 -1.54
N PRO A 557 4.03 -21.70 -1.82
CA PRO A 557 2.66 -21.45 -1.44
C PRO A 557 2.61 -21.06 0.03
N ILE A 558 1.81 -20.06 0.37
CA ILE A 558 1.66 -19.63 1.76
C ILE A 558 1.19 -20.82 2.59
N CYS A 559 2.01 -21.21 3.54
CA CYS A 559 1.79 -22.38 4.37
C CYS A 559 1.31 -21.94 5.75
N TYR A 560 0.01 -22.01 5.95
CA TYR A 560 -0.59 -21.79 7.25
C TYR A 560 -0.94 -23.11 7.93
N LYS A 561 -0.52 -23.26 9.19
CA LYS A 561 -1.03 -24.27 10.14
C LYS A 561 -1.69 -23.52 11.27
N SER A 562 -2.99 -23.72 11.46
CA SER A 562 -3.70 -23.12 12.58
C SER A 562 -3.22 -23.77 13.89
N ASP A 563 -2.89 -22.95 14.88
CA ASP A 563 -2.52 -23.40 16.23
C ASP A 563 -3.78 -23.71 17.08
N SER A 564 -4.98 -23.60 16.47
CA SER A 564 -6.28 -23.67 17.15
C SER A 564 -6.60 -25.02 17.81
N ASP A 565 -6.02 -26.12 17.31
CA ASP A 565 -6.19 -27.45 17.92
C ASP A 565 -5.42 -27.61 19.25
N GLU A 566 -4.43 -26.76 19.52
CA GLU A 566 -3.60 -26.82 20.73
C GLU A 566 -4.04 -25.84 21.83
N SER A 567 -4.91 -24.87 21.53
CA SER A 567 -5.30 -23.86 22.52
C SER A 567 -6.11 -24.46 23.69
N SER A 568 -5.68 -24.09 24.91
CA SER A 568 -6.32 -24.50 26.16
C SER A 568 -7.47 -23.57 26.59
N SER A 569 -7.60 -22.39 25.97
CA SER A 569 -8.57 -21.34 26.35
C SER A 569 -9.16 -20.62 25.14
N GLN A 570 -10.43 -20.22 25.25
CA GLN A 570 -11.08 -19.36 24.27
C GLN A 570 -10.55 -17.92 24.44
N GLU A 571 -9.90 -17.38 23.40
CA GLU A 571 -9.31 -16.04 23.41
C GLU A 571 -10.25 -14.96 22.87
N ARG A 572 -11.20 -15.34 22.02
CA ARG A 572 -12.15 -14.44 21.34
C ARG A 572 -13.58 -14.98 21.42
N SER A 573 -14.55 -14.09 21.33
CA SER A 573 -15.99 -14.37 21.29
C SER A 573 -16.57 -13.91 19.95
N PRO A 574 -16.37 -14.66 18.86
CA PRO A 574 -16.90 -14.25 17.55
C PRO A 574 -18.42 -14.42 17.45
N GLY A 575 -19.06 -13.59 16.63
CA GLY A 575 -20.47 -13.68 16.26
C GLY A 575 -20.72 -13.36 14.79
N ILE A 576 -21.86 -13.81 14.28
CA ILE A 576 -22.37 -13.43 12.96
C ILE A 576 -23.84 -13.07 13.09
N LEU A 577 -24.19 -11.86 12.67
CA LEU A 577 -25.56 -11.42 12.49
C LEU A 577 -25.94 -11.52 11.01
N LEU A 578 -26.86 -12.43 10.69
CA LEU A 578 -27.48 -12.51 9.38
C LEU A 578 -28.77 -11.70 9.38
N ILE A 579 -28.82 -10.73 8.46
CA ILE A 579 -30.02 -9.99 8.12
C ILE A 579 -30.73 -10.71 6.99
N LEU A 580 -32.04 -10.90 7.14
CA LEU A 580 -32.86 -11.60 6.15
C LEU A 580 -34.23 -10.91 6.05
N GLU A 581 -34.58 -10.44 4.86
CA GLU A 581 -35.90 -9.88 4.57
C GLU A 581 -36.69 -10.88 3.73
N ALA A 582 -37.93 -11.18 4.13
CA ALA A 582 -38.84 -12.04 3.40
C ALA A 582 -40.07 -11.25 2.94
N GLU A 583 -40.26 -11.14 1.63
CA GLU A 583 -41.37 -10.44 1.00
C GLU A 583 -42.38 -11.44 0.42
N ASN A 584 -43.60 -10.96 0.13
CA ASN A 584 -44.68 -11.77 -0.45
C ASN A 584 -44.99 -13.06 0.33
N THR A 585 -44.89 -13.01 1.66
CA THR A 585 -45.21 -14.15 2.52
C THR A 585 -46.70 -14.52 2.42
N SER A 586 -47.03 -15.81 2.53
CA SER A 586 -48.42 -16.30 2.42
C SER A 586 -48.96 -16.90 3.72
N VAL A 587 -48.23 -16.72 4.82
CA VAL A 587 -48.67 -17.09 6.17
C VAL A 587 -49.51 -15.95 6.76
N ASN A 588 -50.48 -16.29 7.62
CA ASN A 588 -51.27 -15.28 8.33
C ASN A 588 -50.41 -14.59 9.40
N LEU A 589 -49.86 -13.43 9.08
CA LEU A 589 -49.00 -12.65 9.98
C LEU A 589 -49.76 -11.98 11.14
N GLU A 590 -51.10 -11.94 11.10
CA GLU A 590 -51.93 -11.45 12.22
C GLU A 590 -52.06 -12.50 13.34
N ASP A 591 -51.88 -13.79 13.03
CA ASP A 591 -51.89 -14.88 14.00
C ASP A 591 -50.48 -15.09 14.56
N VAL A 592 -50.09 -14.18 15.46
CA VAL A 592 -48.73 -14.12 16.00
C VAL A 592 -48.37 -15.37 16.81
N ASP A 593 -49.35 -16.01 17.46
CA ASP A 593 -49.14 -17.25 18.21
C ASP A 593 -48.84 -18.42 17.25
N ALA A 594 -49.59 -18.54 16.15
CA ALA A 594 -49.30 -19.55 15.14
C ALA A 594 -47.94 -19.31 14.46
N LEU A 595 -47.60 -18.05 14.16
CA LEU A 595 -46.29 -17.70 13.61
C LEU A 595 -45.17 -18.06 14.58
N LYS A 596 -45.32 -17.73 15.86
CA LYS A 596 -44.40 -18.11 16.92
C LYS A 596 -44.15 -19.62 16.93
N ASP A 597 -45.21 -20.43 16.93
CA ASP A 597 -45.08 -21.90 16.97
C ASP A 597 -44.36 -22.44 15.73
N ILE A 598 -44.68 -21.90 14.54
CA ILE A 598 -44.03 -22.27 13.28
C ILE A 598 -42.52 -21.96 13.32
N LEU A 599 -42.14 -20.73 13.69
CA LEU A 599 -40.74 -20.32 13.72
C LEU A 599 -39.95 -21.10 14.78
N THR A 600 -40.53 -21.33 15.95
CA THR A 600 -39.90 -22.12 17.03
C THR A 600 -39.65 -23.56 16.59
N GLY A 601 -40.67 -24.22 16.01
CA GLY A 601 -40.56 -25.60 15.55
C GLY A 601 -39.49 -25.78 14.47
N VAL A 602 -39.37 -24.83 13.54
CA VAL A 602 -38.35 -24.88 12.48
C VAL A 602 -36.93 -24.75 13.05
N LEU A 603 -36.72 -23.88 14.03
CA LEU A 603 -35.40 -23.74 14.67
C LEU A 603 -35.02 -25.00 15.47
N GLU A 604 -35.99 -25.65 16.13
CA GLU A 604 -35.78 -26.94 16.80
C GLU A 604 -35.47 -28.07 15.81
N GLU A 605 -36.09 -28.07 14.62
CA GLU A 605 -35.80 -29.02 13.53
C GLU A 605 -34.38 -28.87 12.96
N GLU A 606 -33.85 -27.63 12.90
CA GLU A 606 -32.44 -27.33 12.62
C GLU A 606 -31.49 -27.69 13.80
N GLY A 607 -32.06 -28.24 14.89
CA GLY A 607 -31.35 -28.71 16.07
C GLY A 607 -30.79 -27.58 16.93
N LEU A 608 -31.45 -26.42 16.95
CA LEU A 608 -31.13 -25.32 17.87
C LEU A 608 -31.89 -25.48 19.18
N THR A 609 -31.31 -25.00 20.28
CA THR A 609 -31.90 -25.18 21.60
C THR A 609 -32.64 -23.92 22.04
N VAL A 610 -33.98 -23.96 22.01
CA VAL A 610 -34.82 -22.82 22.43
C VAL A 610 -34.80 -22.64 23.94
N VAL A 611 -34.47 -21.43 24.39
CA VAL A 611 -34.44 -21.02 25.80
C VAL A 611 -35.73 -20.28 26.17
N SER A 612 -36.12 -19.30 25.35
CA SER A 612 -37.39 -18.58 25.52
C SER A 612 -37.93 -18.11 24.18
N THR A 613 -39.24 -17.86 24.13
CA THR A 613 -39.88 -17.25 22.98
C THR A 613 -40.90 -16.22 23.41
N GLU A 614 -40.63 -14.97 23.04
CA GLU A 614 -41.39 -13.80 23.43
C GLU A 614 -42.11 -13.16 22.26
N VAL A 615 -43.27 -12.57 22.54
CA VAL A 615 -44.06 -11.83 21.57
C VAL A 615 -44.35 -10.44 22.14
N ALA A 616 -43.96 -9.41 21.40
CA ALA A 616 -44.31 -8.03 21.69
C ALA A 616 -45.15 -7.47 20.54
N GLN A 617 -46.40 -7.07 20.83
CA GLN A 617 -47.25 -6.38 19.86
C GLN A 617 -46.87 -4.90 19.79
N SER A 618 -46.71 -4.41 18.56
CA SER A 618 -46.47 -3.01 18.23
C SER A 618 -47.78 -2.35 17.75
N VAL A 619 -47.72 -1.09 17.37
CA VAL A 619 -48.84 -0.33 16.80
C VAL A 619 -49.19 -0.93 15.42
N ASP A 620 -50.47 -0.84 15.02
CA ASP A 620 -50.95 -1.22 13.68
C ASP A 620 -50.75 -2.70 13.29
N SER A 621 -51.00 -3.62 14.23
CA SER A 621 -50.96 -5.10 14.02
C SER A 621 -49.57 -5.68 13.73
N ARG A 622 -48.51 -4.89 13.87
CA ARG A 622 -47.11 -5.33 13.78
C ARG A 622 -46.71 -6.11 15.03
N ALA A 623 -45.84 -7.10 14.88
CA ALA A 623 -45.34 -7.88 16.01
C ALA A 623 -43.85 -8.19 15.91
N PHE A 624 -43.21 -8.26 17.08
CA PHE A 624 -41.88 -8.82 17.26
C PHE A 624 -42.05 -10.23 17.86
N VAL A 625 -41.53 -11.23 17.17
CA VAL A 625 -41.37 -12.59 17.70
C VAL A 625 -39.89 -12.80 17.97
N SER A 626 -39.51 -12.91 19.24
CA SER A 626 -38.12 -13.01 19.66
C SER A 626 -37.86 -14.38 20.27
N ILE A 627 -37.01 -15.17 19.63
CA ILE A 627 -36.65 -16.53 20.03
C ILE A 627 -35.20 -16.50 20.52
N ILE A 628 -35.01 -16.71 21.82
CA ILE A 628 -33.68 -16.81 22.43
C ILE A 628 -33.26 -18.27 22.39
N LEU A 629 -32.07 -18.54 21.87
CA LEU A 629 -31.48 -19.85 21.70
C LEU A 629 -30.21 -19.98 22.57
N GLN A 630 -29.74 -21.20 22.80
CA GLN A 630 -28.41 -21.40 23.37
C GLN A 630 -27.30 -20.92 22.43
N GLU A 631 -27.54 -21.03 21.12
CA GLU A 631 -26.57 -20.75 20.08
C GLU A 631 -26.59 -19.28 19.60
N GLY A 632 -27.66 -18.55 19.90
CA GLY A 632 -27.94 -17.24 19.34
C GLY A 632 -29.31 -16.67 19.71
N TYR A 633 -29.81 -15.73 18.92
CA TYR A 633 -31.22 -15.35 18.92
C TYR A 633 -31.75 -15.16 17.50
N VAL A 634 -33.07 -15.29 17.34
CA VAL A 634 -33.80 -14.94 16.12
C VAL A 634 -34.90 -13.94 16.48
N VAL A 635 -34.94 -12.81 15.78
CA VAL A 635 -36.02 -11.83 15.90
C VAL A 635 -36.75 -11.75 14.57
N ALA A 636 -38.06 -11.96 14.56
CA ALA A 636 -38.91 -11.75 13.40
C ALA A 636 -39.81 -10.53 13.63
N ARG A 637 -39.78 -9.57 12.71
CA ARG A 637 -40.62 -8.37 12.69
C ARG A 637 -41.65 -8.50 11.59
N THR A 638 -42.93 -8.51 11.94
CA THR A 638 -44.02 -8.67 10.98
C THR A 638 -44.63 -7.33 10.57
N VAL A 639 -44.97 -7.23 9.29
CA VAL A 639 -45.77 -6.14 8.73
C VAL A 639 -46.89 -6.78 7.90
N PRO A 640 -48.02 -7.16 8.53
CA PRO A 640 -49.08 -7.93 7.88
C PRO A 640 -49.66 -7.26 6.63
N GLU A 641 -49.80 -5.94 6.65
CA GLU A 641 -50.32 -5.13 5.53
C GLU A 641 -49.52 -5.28 4.22
N HIS A 642 -48.23 -5.66 4.32
CA HIS A 642 -47.33 -5.83 3.18
C HIS A 642 -46.85 -7.27 2.99
N ASN A 643 -47.42 -8.23 3.72
CA ASN A 643 -46.97 -9.64 3.70
C ASN A 643 -45.44 -9.76 3.91
N TYR A 644 -44.90 -8.95 4.80
CA TYR A 644 -43.46 -8.81 4.99
C TYR A 644 -43.03 -9.31 6.37
N VAL A 645 -41.90 -10.03 6.40
CA VAL A 645 -41.23 -10.43 7.64
C VAL A 645 -39.74 -10.14 7.54
N GLY A 646 -39.23 -9.27 8.41
CA GLY A 646 -37.81 -9.03 8.54
C GLY A 646 -37.20 -9.79 9.70
N PHE A 647 -36.08 -10.45 9.48
CA PHE A 647 -35.38 -11.28 10.46
C PHE A 647 -34.02 -10.69 10.84
N ASP A 648 -33.67 -10.85 12.11
CA ASP A 648 -32.31 -10.75 12.63
C ASP A 648 -31.93 -12.12 13.21
N ILE A 649 -30.87 -12.73 12.69
CA ILE A 649 -30.40 -14.06 13.10
C ILE A 649 -28.97 -13.90 13.62
N HIS A 650 -28.81 -13.67 14.93
CA HIS A 650 -27.49 -13.47 15.55
C HIS A 650 -27.02 -14.76 16.20
N PHE A 651 -25.99 -15.40 15.66
CA PHE A 651 -25.35 -16.58 16.24
C PHE A 651 -23.99 -16.24 16.85
N TRP A 652 -23.71 -16.79 18.03
CA TRP A 652 -22.40 -16.74 18.70
C TRP A 652 -21.73 -18.12 18.82
N SER A 653 -22.39 -19.16 18.30
CA SER A 653 -21.87 -20.52 18.16
C SER A 653 -22.68 -21.26 17.10
N SER A 654 -22.19 -22.42 16.65
CA SER A 654 -22.86 -23.22 15.59
C SER A 654 -23.08 -22.45 14.27
N PHE A 655 -22.13 -21.59 13.89
CA PHE A 655 -22.23 -20.70 12.70
C PHE A 655 -22.59 -21.43 11.41
N HIS A 656 -22.10 -22.66 11.23
CA HIS A 656 -22.38 -23.51 10.07
C HIS A 656 -23.87 -23.82 9.84
N LYS A 657 -24.73 -23.61 10.85
CA LYS A 657 -26.19 -23.81 10.73
C LYS A 657 -26.92 -22.61 10.12
N GLN A 658 -26.26 -21.45 10.02
CA GLN A 658 -26.91 -20.19 9.68
C GLN A 658 -27.57 -20.23 8.28
N GLU A 659 -26.96 -20.87 7.29
CA GLU A 659 -27.55 -21.00 5.95
C GLU A 659 -28.76 -21.93 5.93
N GLY A 660 -28.71 -23.05 6.67
CA GLY A 660 -29.87 -23.95 6.85
C GLY A 660 -31.04 -23.22 7.50
N VAL A 661 -30.77 -22.45 8.55
CA VAL A 661 -31.76 -21.63 9.25
C VAL A 661 -32.37 -20.56 8.34
N LYS A 662 -31.56 -19.88 7.52
CA LYS A 662 -32.06 -18.92 6.50
C LYS A 662 -33.08 -19.59 5.58
N VAL A 663 -32.71 -20.73 4.98
CA VAL A 663 -33.58 -21.47 4.05
C VAL A 663 -34.86 -21.92 4.73
N SER A 664 -34.76 -22.46 5.95
CA SER A 664 -35.88 -23.01 6.68
C SER A 664 -36.83 -21.92 7.19
N LEU A 665 -36.34 -20.76 7.64
CA LEU A 665 -37.17 -19.61 8.02
C LEU A 665 -37.93 -19.03 6.82
N LEU A 666 -37.27 -18.88 5.65
CA LEU A 666 -37.94 -18.45 4.42
C LEU A 666 -39.07 -19.41 4.01
N ALA A 667 -38.81 -20.72 4.09
CA ALA A 667 -39.83 -21.73 3.84
C ALA A 667 -40.98 -21.68 4.86
N ALA A 668 -40.67 -21.41 6.13
CA ALA A 668 -41.63 -21.33 7.22
C ALA A 668 -42.67 -20.22 7.01
N VAL A 669 -42.21 -19.03 6.58
CA VAL A 669 -43.11 -17.91 6.23
C VAL A 669 -43.68 -18.01 4.82
N LYS A 670 -43.35 -19.08 4.09
CA LYS A 670 -43.72 -19.30 2.69
C LYS A 670 -43.38 -18.09 1.82
N GLY A 671 -42.23 -17.48 2.07
CA GLY A 671 -41.67 -16.46 1.18
C GLY A 671 -41.23 -17.11 -0.13
N GLU A 672 -41.44 -16.43 -1.25
CA GLU A 672 -40.79 -16.84 -2.48
C GLU A 672 -39.29 -16.60 -2.34
N ARG A 673 -38.45 -17.60 -2.65
CA ARG A 673 -36.97 -17.42 -2.57
C ARG A 673 -36.45 -16.25 -3.41
N LYS A 674 -37.16 -15.91 -4.49
CA LYS A 674 -36.85 -14.77 -5.37
C LYS A 674 -37.34 -13.42 -4.84
N ALA A 675 -38.05 -13.41 -3.71
CA ALA A 675 -38.58 -12.24 -3.04
C ALA A 675 -38.00 -12.16 -1.62
N SER A 676 -36.70 -12.40 -1.48
CA SER A 676 -35.98 -12.26 -0.22
C SER A 676 -34.64 -11.60 -0.45
N SER A 677 -34.16 -10.81 0.52
CA SER A 677 -32.81 -10.25 0.52
C SER A 677 -32.06 -10.63 1.80
N SER A 678 -30.73 -10.71 1.73
CA SER A 678 -29.91 -11.03 2.90
C SER A 678 -28.48 -10.54 2.80
N PHE A 679 -27.89 -10.24 3.95
CA PHE A 679 -26.47 -9.94 4.11
C PHE A 679 -26.02 -10.29 5.53
N ARG A 680 -24.72 -10.49 5.72
CA ARG A 680 -24.12 -10.81 7.01
C ARG A 680 -23.35 -9.62 7.55
N ILE A 681 -23.24 -9.57 8.86
CA ILE A 681 -22.45 -8.60 9.59
C ILE A 681 -21.61 -9.38 10.59
N ILE A 682 -20.30 -9.14 10.59
CA ILE A 682 -19.41 -9.67 11.60
C ILE A 682 -19.69 -8.92 12.91
N ALA A 683 -20.09 -9.67 13.92
CA ALA A 683 -20.48 -9.14 15.22
C ALA A 683 -19.70 -9.85 16.34
N GLY A 684 -19.89 -9.41 17.58
CA GLY A 684 -19.44 -10.10 18.77
C GLY A 684 -20.31 -11.29 19.14
N GLY A 685 -19.77 -12.14 20.01
CA GLY A 685 -20.41 -13.38 20.45
C GLY A 685 -20.38 -13.56 21.94
N MET A 686 -20.26 -14.82 22.37
CA MET A 686 -20.36 -15.23 23.76
C MET A 686 -19.18 -16.11 24.14
N PHE A 687 -18.52 -15.80 25.24
CA PHE A 687 -17.54 -16.71 25.81
C PHE A 687 -18.20 -17.85 26.61
N GLY A 688 -17.44 -18.92 26.87
CA GLY A 688 -17.87 -19.97 27.79
C GLY A 688 -18.80 -21.03 27.17
N LYS A 689 -19.05 -20.98 25.85
CA LYS A 689 -19.78 -22.04 25.14
C LYS A 689 -18.93 -23.30 25.06
N SER A 690 -19.45 -24.44 25.52
CA SER A 690 -18.72 -25.72 25.44
C SER A 690 -18.35 -26.15 24.01
N THR A 691 -19.05 -25.64 23.00
CA THR A 691 -18.86 -25.94 21.57
C THR A 691 -17.81 -25.08 20.86
N TRP A 692 -17.20 -24.09 21.52
CA TRP A 692 -16.33 -23.11 20.86
C TRP A 692 -15.19 -23.75 20.04
N LYS A 693 -14.63 -24.87 20.51
CA LYS A 693 -13.58 -25.61 19.79
C LYS A 693 -14.05 -26.24 18.49
N ASP A 694 -15.30 -26.69 18.44
CA ASP A 694 -15.88 -27.26 17.23
C ASP A 694 -16.20 -26.16 16.21
N ASP A 695 -16.56 -24.96 16.68
CA ASP A 695 -16.73 -23.78 15.82
C ASP A 695 -15.40 -23.29 15.24
N GLU A 696 -14.33 -23.21 16.05
CA GLU A 696 -12.96 -22.87 15.58
C GLU A 696 -12.46 -23.82 14.48
N LYS A 697 -12.82 -25.10 14.53
CA LYS A 697 -12.40 -26.08 13.51
C LYS A 697 -13.06 -25.87 12.16
N ARG A 698 -14.19 -25.15 12.11
CA ARG A 698 -15.05 -24.97 10.93
C ARG A 698 -14.95 -23.58 10.30
N ARG A 699 -14.16 -22.67 10.87
CA ARG A 699 -14.01 -21.29 10.38
C ARG A 699 -12.54 -20.89 10.22
N GLY A 700 -12.31 -19.82 9.48
CA GLY A 700 -10.99 -19.22 9.31
C GLY A 700 -10.03 -20.06 8.47
N PRO A 701 -8.81 -19.55 8.25
CA PRO A 701 -7.83 -20.24 7.42
C PRO A 701 -7.49 -21.58 8.04
N GLY A 702 -7.81 -22.65 7.31
CA GLY A 702 -7.48 -24.02 7.71
C GLY A 702 -5.99 -24.34 7.49
N SER A 703 -5.52 -25.42 8.10
CA SER A 703 -4.23 -26.02 7.74
C SER A 703 -4.19 -26.36 6.24
N THR A 704 -3.16 -25.93 5.55
CA THR A 704 -2.91 -26.26 4.14
C THR A 704 -2.16 -27.60 4.03
N GLU A 705 -2.60 -28.48 3.11
CA GLU A 705 -1.88 -29.71 2.76
C GLU A 705 -0.80 -29.41 1.71
N GLY A 706 0.36 -30.09 1.76
CA GLY A 706 1.40 -30.01 0.72
C GLY A 706 2.62 -29.13 1.00
N CYS A 707 2.79 -28.64 2.23
CA CYS A 707 3.89 -27.75 2.64
C CYS A 707 5.31 -28.37 2.69
N ASP A 708 5.47 -29.63 2.30
CA ASP A 708 6.74 -30.38 2.40
C ASP A 708 7.37 -30.65 1.03
N ALA A 709 7.26 -29.70 0.08
CA ALA A 709 7.99 -29.77 -1.17
C ALA A 709 9.43 -29.27 -0.98
N THR A 710 10.40 -30.20 -1.00
CA THR A 710 11.82 -29.85 -1.11
C THR A 710 12.11 -29.35 -2.52
N VAL A 711 12.58 -28.11 -2.64
CA VAL A 711 13.04 -27.55 -3.92
C VAL A 711 14.46 -28.06 -4.17
N ASP A 712 14.64 -28.78 -5.27
CA ASP A 712 15.97 -29.15 -5.74
C ASP A 712 16.67 -27.91 -6.30
N ASP A 713 17.83 -27.60 -5.72
CA ASP A 713 18.75 -26.62 -6.27
C ASP A 713 19.19 -27.11 -7.67
N VAL A 714 18.77 -26.39 -8.72
CA VAL A 714 19.24 -26.69 -10.08
C VAL A 714 20.72 -26.31 -10.16
N ALA A 715 21.59 -27.30 -10.29
CA ALA A 715 23.01 -27.08 -10.54
C ALA A 715 23.20 -26.74 -12.02
N TYR A 716 23.57 -25.50 -12.32
CA TYR A 716 23.93 -25.09 -13.67
C TYR A 716 25.27 -25.69 -14.08
N LYS A 717 25.34 -26.14 -15.33
CA LYS A 717 26.57 -26.63 -15.95
C LYS A 717 26.44 -26.42 -17.44
N ALA A 718 27.10 -25.41 -17.98
CA ALA A 718 26.89 -24.98 -19.36
C ALA A 718 28.02 -25.41 -20.31
N LYS A 719 27.69 -25.66 -21.58
CA LYS A 719 28.67 -25.74 -22.66
C LYS A 719 28.79 -24.40 -23.37
N GLN A 720 30.02 -23.92 -23.56
CA GLN A 720 30.28 -22.62 -24.20
C GLN A 720 29.69 -22.51 -25.62
N VAL A 721 29.65 -23.62 -26.37
CA VAL A 721 29.04 -23.63 -27.71
C VAL A 721 27.54 -23.33 -27.65
N SER A 722 26.84 -23.87 -26.65
CA SER A 722 25.42 -23.64 -26.43
C SER A 722 25.15 -22.17 -26.07
N ILE A 723 25.98 -21.58 -25.19
CA ILE A 723 25.92 -20.15 -24.84
C ILE A 723 26.15 -19.28 -26.09
N ASN A 724 27.21 -19.54 -26.86
CA ASN A 724 27.54 -18.73 -28.04
C ASN A 724 26.43 -18.77 -29.10
N ASN A 725 25.84 -19.94 -29.32
CA ASN A 725 24.70 -20.09 -30.24
C ASN A 725 23.45 -19.35 -29.72
N ALA A 726 23.16 -19.45 -28.42
CA ALA A 726 22.05 -18.74 -27.80
C ALA A 726 22.22 -17.22 -27.91
N PHE A 727 23.42 -16.69 -27.64
CA PHE A 727 23.72 -15.27 -27.85
C PHE A 727 23.48 -14.84 -29.30
N ALA A 728 24.00 -15.59 -30.26
CA ALA A 728 23.86 -15.26 -31.67
C ALA A 728 22.42 -15.37 -32.21
N ASP A 729 21.57 -16.18 -31.58
CA ASP A 729 20.15 -16.25 -31.91
C ASP A 729 19.36 -15.13 -31.24
N MET A 730 19.69 -14.76 -29.99
CA MET A 730 19.05 -13.63 -29.29
C MET A 730 19.27 -12.26 -29.94
N THR A 731 20.31 -12.09 -30.77
CA THR A 731 20.48 -10.86 -31.53
C THR A 731 19.38 -10.62 -32.57
N GLN A 732 18.46 -11.57 -32.79
CA GLN A 732 17.29 -11.37 -33.66
C GLN A 732 16.15 -10.58 -33.00
N LEU A 733 16.22 -10.31 -31.69
CA LEU A 733 15.30 -9.41 -30.98
C LEU A 733 15.52 -7.92 -31.34
N ILE A 734 16.52 -7.61 -32.15
CA ILE A 734 16.78 -6.25 -32.61
C ILE A 734 16.81 -6.21 -34.14
N GLU A 735 16.10 -5.26 -34.73
CA GLU A 735 16.02 -5.10 -36.18
C GLU A 735 17.25 -4.37 -36.75
N GLY A 736 17.83 -4.91 -37.82
CA GLY A 736 18.90 -4.24 -38.57
C GLY A 736 19.74 -5.21 -39.39
N ASN A 737 20.46 -4.69 -40.39
CA ASN A 737 21.34 -5.49 -41.26
C ASN A 737 22.83 -5.13 -41.12
N GLU A 738 23.18 -4.08 -40.37
CA GLU A 738 24.56 -3.62 -40.17
C GLU A 738 24.85 -3.38 -38.67
N LEU A 739 24.48 -4.33 -37.82
CA LEU A 739 24.60 -4.20 -36.37
C LEU A 739 26.06 -4.27 -35.91
N LYS A 740 26.40 -3.50 -34.88
CA LYS A 740 27.72 -3.50 -34.24
C LYS A 740 27.66 -4.14 -32.87
N ALA A 741 28.55 -5.10 -32.61
CA ALA A 741 28.67 -5.81 -31.35
C ALA A 741 29.93 -5.44 -30.57
N LEU A 742 29.77 -5.16 -29.28
CA LEU A 742 30.83 -5.06 -28.28
C LEU A 742 30.85 -6.35 -27.45
N VAL A 743 32.01 -7.00 -27.37
CA VAL A 743 32.20 -8.19 -26.54
C VAL A 743 33.16 -7.86 -25.41
N LEU A 744 32.65 -7.82 -24.19
CA LEU A 744 33.43 -7.62 -22.97
C LEU A 744 34.15 -8.92 -22.60
N CYS A 745 35.47 -8.82 -22.52
CA CYS A 745 36.36 -9.93 -22.23
C CYS A 745 37.06 -9.77 -20.88
N GLY A 746 37.48 -10.90 -20.31
CA GLY A 746 38.40 -10.94 -19.18
C GLY A 746 39.85 -10.64 -19.55
N ASP A 747 40.76 -11.27 -18.82
CA ASP A 747 42.20 -11.27 -19.11
C ASP A 747 42.57 -12.24 -20.27
N ASP A 748 41.77 -13.30 -20.49
CA ASP A 748 41.92 -14.25 -21.61
C ASP A 748 41.24 -13.77 -22.91
N MET A 749 41.82 -12.73 -23.53
CA MET A 749 41.36 -12.18 -24.80
C MET A 749 41.30 -13.21 -25.94
N ALA A 750 42.22 -14.18 -25.97
CA ALA A 750 42.29 -15.16 -27.06
C ALA A 750 41.13 -16.17 -27.04
N THR A 751 40.63 -16.52 -25.84
CA THR A 751 39.43 -17.33 -25.70
C THR A 751 38.17 -16.50 -26.00
N CYS A 752 38.10 -15.27 -25.50
CA CYS A 752 36.99 -14.36 -25.79
C CYS A 752 36.81 -14.09 -27.30
N GLU A 753 37.90 -13.83 -28.03
CA GLU A 753 37.85 -13.62 -29.48
C GLU A 753 37.30 -14.84 -30.23
N ARG A 754 37.62 -16.06 -29.79
CA ARG A 754 37.06 -17.30 -30.37
C ARG A 754 35.57 -17.46 -30.05
N ASN A 755 35.14 -17.07 -28.85
CA ASN A 755 33.71 -17.11 -28.48
C ASN A 755 32.90 -16.13 -29.34
N SER A 756 33.46 -14.97 -29.69
CA SER A 756 32.81 -13.96 -30.53
C SER A 756 32.64 -14.36 -32.01
N ASP A 757 33.30 -15.42 -32.49
CA ASP A 757 33.18 -15.86 -33.89
C ASP A 757 31.74 -16.30 -34.26
N ALA A 758 30.97 -16.79 -33.28
CA ALA A 758 29.57 -17.13 -33.49
C ALA A 758 28.72 -15.91 -33.88
N LEU A 759 29.04 -14.72 -33.36
CA LEU A 759 28.37 -13.46 -33.72
C LEU A 759 28.80 -12.99 -35.12
N LYS A 760 30.10 -13.07 -35.44
CA LYS A 760 30.63 -12.69 -36.77
C LYS A 760 30.06 -13.54 -37.92
N GLY A 761 29.55 -14.73 -37.61
CA GLY A 761 28.94 -15.65 -38.57
C GLY A 761 27.49 -15.30 -38.96
N LYS A 762 26.88 -14.29 -38.35
CA LYS A 762 25.49 -13.87 -38.64
C LYS A 762 25.45 -12.74 -39.66
N ASP A 763 24.58 -12.86 -40.66
CA ASP A 763 24.52 -11.96 -41.83
C ASP A 763 24.13 -10.50 -41.47
N ASN A 764 23.51 -10.28 -40.32
CA ASN A 764 23.06 -8.96 -39.85
C ASN A 764 24.09 -8.20 -38.99
N ILE A 765 25.21 -8.84 -38.61
CA ILE A 765 26.25 -8.24 -37.76
C ILE A 765 27.43 -7.81 -38.63
N ALA A 766 27.60 -6.50 -38.82
CA ALA A 766 28.66 -5.94 -39.66
C ALA A 766 30.03 -5.94 -38.97
N GLN A 767 30.05 -5.80 -37.64
CA GLN A 767 31.28 -5.68 -36.87
C GLN A 767 31.11 -6.24 -35.45
N ALA A 768 32.10 -7.00 -34.96
CA ALA A 768 32.21 -7.41 -33.57
C ALA A 768 33.58 -6.99 -33.01
N VAL A 769 33.59 -6.21 -31.93
CA VAL A 769 34.78 -5.66 -31.28
C VAL A 769 34.91 -6.25 -29.89
N SER A 770 36.03 -6.94 -29.63
CA SER A 770 36.35 -7.50 -28.31
C SER A 770 37.20 -6.51 -27.51
N VAL A 771 36.77 -6.19 -26.29
CA VAL A 771 37.48 -5.27 -25.39
C VAL A 771 37.62 -5.92 -24.01
N GLY A 772 38.81 -5.89 -23.44
CA GLY A 772 39.08 -6.37 -22.08
C GLY A 772 40.10 -5.49 -21.37
N CYS A 773 40.49 -5.87 -20.16
CA CYS A 773 41.50 -5.15 -19.37
C CYS A 773 42.71 -6.06 -19.11
N PRO A 774 43.76 -6.02 -19.94
CA PRO A 774 44.96 -6.87 -19.75
C PRO A 774 45.65 -6.68 -18.40
N MET A 775 45.51 -5.50 -17.79
CA MET A 775 46.05 -5.17 -16.47
C MET A 775 45.35 -5.88 -15.31
N MET A 776 44.20 -6.52 -15.54
CA MET A 776 43.44 -7.25 -14.53
C MET A 776 43.96 -8.68 -14.29
N LYS A 777 44.96 -9.13 -15.03
CA LYS A 777 45.45 -10.53 -15.03
C LYS A 777 45.89 -11.05 -13.65
N ASP A 778 46.48 -10.18 -12.82
CA ASP A 778 46.92 -10.50 -11.46
C ASP A 778 46.18 -9.66 -10.41
N TYR A 779 44.98 -9.13 -10.76
CA TYR A 779 44.21 -8.25 -9.90
C TYR A 779 43.82 -8.95 -8.60
N ASN A 780 44.11 -8.29 -7.47
CA ASN A 780 43.68 -8.70 -6.15
C ASN A 780 42.86 -7.57 -5.55
N GLU A 781 41.59 -7.85 -5.26
CA GLU A 781 40.67 -6.89 -4.67
C GLU A 781 41.12 -6.35 -3.31
N PHE A 782 42.09 -7.02 -2.67
CA PHE A 782 42.65 -6.68 -1.37
C PHE A 782 44.04 -5.99 -1.40
N SER A 783 44.61 -5.69 -2.57
CA SER A 783 45.93 -5.06 -2.69
C SER A 783 45.87 -3.53 -2.60
N GLU A 784 46.99 -2.91 -2.19
CA GLU A 784 47.10 -1.44 -2.07
C GLU A 784 46.94 -0.72 -3.42
N ASP A 785 47.28 -1.39 -4.53
CA ASP A 785 47.17 -0.88 -5.90
C ASP A 785 45.85 -1.24 -6.59
N ALA A 786 44.91 -1.90 -5.89
CA ALA A 786 43.65 -2.35 -6.48
C ALA A 786 42.83 -1.20 -7.10
N LYS A 787 42.80 -0.03 -6.45
CA LYS A 787 42.16 1.19 -6.97
C LYS A 787 42.82 1.63 -8.29
N ASP A 788 44.13 1.81 -8.27
CA ASP A 788 44.89 2.30 -9.43
C ASP A 788 44.74 1.37 -10.64
N ILE A 789 44.67 0.05 -10.41
CA ILE A 789 44.44 -0.93 -11.47
C ILE A 789 43.03 -0.81 -12.05
N LEU A 790 42.00 -0.64 -11.21
CA LEU A 790 40.61 -0.46 -11.67
C LEU A 790 40.43 0.84 -12.45
N ASP A 791 41.01 1.94 -11.97
CA ASP A 791 40.94 3.23 -12.66
C ASP A 791 41.72 3.20 -13.98
N SER A 792 42.88 2.54 -14.01
CA SER A 792 43.60 2.28 -15.27
C SER A 792 42.79 1.42 -16.24
N CYS A 793 42.00 0.45 -15.74
CA CYS A 793 41.11 -0.37 -16.55
C CYS A 793 39.95 0.48 -17.10
N LYS A 794 39.32 1.34 -16.29
CA LYS A 794 38.31 2.32 -16.72
C LYS A 794 38.84 3.18 -17.87
N ASP A 795 40.00 3.82 -17.70
CA ASP A 795 40.64 4.66 -18.72
C ASP A 795 40.95 3.87 -20.00
N HIS A 796 41.38 2.61 -19.86
CA HIS A 796 41.65 1.74 -20.99
C HIS A 796 40.39 1.37 -21.77
N LEU A 797 39.30 1.06 -21.07
CA LEU A 797 37.99 0.79 -21.67
C LEU A 797 37.48 2.02 -22.42
N GLU A 798 37.49 3.20 -21.79
CA GLU A 798 37.04 4.46 -22.40
C GLU A 798 37.83 4.78 -23.68
N LYS A 799 39.15 4.60 -23.65
CA LYS A 799 40.01 4.79 -24.83
C LYS A 799 39.70 3.80 -25.95
N ASN A 800 39.54 2.51 -25.65
CA ASN A 800 39.23 1.51 -26.67
C ASN A 800 37.83 1.72 -27.27
N LEU A 801 36.84 2.08 -26.45
CA LEU A 801 35.50 2.40 -26.89
C LEU A 801 35.50 3.63 -27.82
N SER A 802 36.15 4.73 -27.42
CA SER A 802 36.25 5.93 -28.27
C SER A 802 37.04 5.71 -29.57
N MET A 803 38.02 4.80 -29.60
CA MET A 803 38.71 4.42 -30.82
C MET A 803 37.87 3.51 -31.74
N SER A 804 36.90 2.77 -31.17
CA SER A 804 36.05 1.84 -31.90
C SER A 804 34.78 2.50 -32.44
N LEU A 805 34.36 3.61 -31.82
CA LEU A 805 33.21 4.43 -32.21
C LEU A 805 33.70 5.60 -33.09
N ASP A 806 33.62 5.47 -34.42
CA ASP A 806 33.79 6.62 -35.34
C ASP A 806 32.62 7.61 -35.17
N LYS A 807 32.76 8.85 -35.66
CA LYS A 807 31.86 10.02 -35.44
C LYS A 807 30.32 9.82 -35.58
N ASP A 808 29.84 8.69 -36.09
CA ASP A 808 28.43 8.32 -36.28
C ASP A 808 28.13 6.86 -35.86
N GLY A 809 28.73 6.32 -34.79
CA GLY A 809 28.49 4.93 -34.41
C GLY A 809 28.29 4.71 -32.92
N ALA A 810 27.19 4.05 -32.56
CA ALA A 810 26.95 3.39 -31.28
C ALA A 810 26.97 1.85 -31.44
N PHE A 811 27.06 1.10 -30.34
CA PHE A 811 26.90 -0.35 -30.34
C PHE A 811 25.43 -0.75 -30.19
N ASN A 812 25.00 -1.77 -30.94
CA ASN A 812 23.67 -2.36 -30.83
C ASN A 812 23.68 -3.61 -29.95
N ILE A 813 24.78 -4.34 -29.91
CA ILE A 813 24.88 -5.60 -29.16
C ILE A 813 26.01 -5.45 -28.16
N VAL A 814 25.76 -5.75 -26.89
CA VAL A 814 26.82 -5.88 -25.89
C VAL A 814 26.76 -7.27 -25.29
N VAL A 815 27.88 -7.99 -25.25
CA VAL A 815 27.96 -9.35 -24.70
C VAL A 815 28.98 -9.38 -23.58
N ILE A 816 28.58 -9.87 -22.40
CA ILE A 816 29.52 -10.23 -21.32
C ILE A 816 29.98 -11.66 -21.57
N ASP A 817 31.20 -11.84 -22.07
CA ASP A 817 31.74 -13.17 -22.32
C ASP A 817 31.93 -13.97 -21.01
N SER A 818 31.99 -15.29 -21.15
CA SER A 818 32.31 -16.22 -20.07
C SER A 818 33.64 -15.91 -19.35
N THR A 819 34.61 -15.31 -20.06
CA THR A 819 35.92 -14.92 -19.49
C THR A 819 35.87 -13.64 -18.65
N ALA A 820 34.84 -12.81 -18.79
CA ALA A 820 34.73 -11.55 -18.06
C ALA A 820 34.42 -11.78 -16.57
N ASN A 821 34.83 -10.82 -15.73
CA ASN A 821 34.61 -10.82 -14.29
C ASN A 821 33.89 -9.54 -13.83
N LYS A 822 33.39 -9.56 -12.58
CA LYS A 822 32.61 -8.46 -11.98
C LYS A 822 33.30 -7.09 -12.03
N PHE A 823 34.63 -7.06 -11.99
CA PHE A 823 35.39 -5.81 -11.93
C PHE A 823 35.45 -5.07 -13.27
N ILE A 824 35.66 -5.81 -14.37
CA ILE A 824 35.68 -5.21 -15.71
C ILE A 824 34.29 -4.67 -16.06
N THR A 825 33.22 -5.36 -15.64
CA THR A 825 31.85 -4.89 -15.83
C THR A 825 31.55 -3.67 -14.97
N SER A 826 32.01 -3.62 -13.71
CA SER A 826 31.90 -2.40 -12.88
C SER A 826 32.65 -1.22 -13.49
N ALA A 827 33.84 -1.44 -14.06
CA ALA A 827 34.57 -0.41 -14.80
C ALA A 827 33.78 0.07 -16.03
N LEU A 828 33.17 -0.84 -16.80
CA LEU A 828 32.32 -0.46 -17.93
C LEU A 828 31.10 0.36 -17.48
N LEU A 829 30.41 -0.02 -16.40
CA LEU A 829 29.24 0.71 -15.90
C LEU A 829 29.60 2.16 -15.59
N ARG A 830 30.75 2.39 -14.95
CA ARG A 830 31.30 3.74 -14.70
C ARG A 830 31.58 4.50 -16.01
N VAL A 831 32.20 3.85 -17.00
CA VAL A 831 32.44 4.48 -18.32
C VAL A 831 31.10 4.88 -18.98
N ILE A 832 30.11 3.99 -18.98
CA ILE A 832 28.80 4.27 -19.60
C ILE A 832 28.06 5.40 -18.87
N ARG A 833 28.08 5.41 -17.53
CA ARG A 833 27.43 6.46 -16.73
C ARG A 833 28.07 7.83 -16.95
N THR A 834 29.39 7.92 -16.85
CA THR A 834 30.13 9.18 -17.07
C THR A 834 30.09 9.66 -18.53
N ALA A 835 29.82 8.77 -19.48
CA ALA A 835 29.72 9.09 -20.91
C ALA A 835 28.34 9.59 -21.36
N ARG A 836 27.31 9.66 -20.48
CA ARG A 836 25.93 10.08 -20.83
C ARG A 836 25.87 11.42 -21.57
N ASP A 837 26.87 12.29 -21.40
CA ASP A 837 26.97 13.59 -22.07
C ASP A 837 28.02 13.67 -23.21
N LYS A 838 28.79 12.61 -23.48
CA LYS A 838 29.93 12.68 -24.43
C LYS A 838 30.03 11.62 -25.50
N TYR A 839 29.52 10.41 -25.30
CA TYR A 839 29.55 9.35 -26.31
C TYR A 839 28.30 8.47 -26.16
N GLU A 840 27.42 8.48 -27.16
CA GLU A 840 26.33 7.51 -27.29
C GLU A 840 26.94 6.11 -27.53
N ILE A 841 27.43 5.45 -26.46
CA ILE A 841 28.07 4.13 -26.54
C ILE A 841 27.05 3.08 -27.02
N LEU A 842 25.79 3.23 -26.62
CA LEU A 842 24.68 2.36 -26.99
C LEU A 842 23.71 3.12 -27.91
N GLU A 843 23.23 2.44 -28.94
CA GLU A 843 22.22 2.98 -29.84
C GLU A 843 20.87 3.01 -29.10
N LYS A 844 20.34 4.22 -28.85
CA LYS A 844 19.06 4.41 -28.19
C LYS A 844 17.92 3.78 -29.01
N GLY A 845 17.07 3.00 -28.37
CA GLY A 845 15.93 2.29 -28.96
C GLY A 845 16.30 1.07 -29.79
N LYS A 846 17.59 0.70 -29.90
CA LYS A 846 18.06 -0.42 -30.75
C LYS A 846 19.28 -1.11 -30.15
N PHE A 847 19.18 -1.56 -28.91
CA PHE A 847 20.25 -2.33 -28.28
C PHE A 847 19.78 -3.61 -27.58
N ILE A 848 20.71 -4.56 -27.45
CA ILE A 848 20.57 -5.74 -26.60
C ILE A 848 21.88 -5.98 -25.84
N PHE A 849 21.77 -6.12 -24.53
CA PHE A 849 22.86 -6.48 -23.62
C PHE A 849 22.65 -7.92 -23.18
N LEU A 850 23.59 -8.82 -23.50
CA LEU A 850 23.51 -10.26 -23.25
C LEU A 850 24.56 -10.71 -22.24
N SER A 851 24.15 -11.62 -21.35
CA SER A 851 25.03 -12.36 -20.45
C SER A 851 24.46 -13.76 -20.20
N ALA A 852 25.27 -14.65 -19.63
CA ALA A 852 24.83 -15.99 -19.25
C ALA A 852 25.38 -16.34 -17.87
N MET A 853 24.58 -17.03 -17.06
CA MET A 853 25.00 -17.63 -15.80
C MET A 853 25.14 -19.13 -15.99
N ALA A 854 26.37 -19.61 -15.87
CA ALA A 854 26.70 -21.03 -16.01
C ALA A 854 26.97 -21.71 -14.65
N ASP A 855 27.22 -20.93 -13.60
CA ASP A 855 27.42 -21.38 -12.21
C ASP A 855 26.66 -20.45 -11.24
N LYS A 856 26.37 -20.92 -10.02
CA LYS A 856 25.84 -20.06 -8.95
C LYS A 856 26.78 -18.90 -8.61
N SER A 857 28.10 -19.07 -8.76
CA SER A 857 29.06 -17.98 -8.55
C SER A 857 28.92 -16.84 -9.57
N ASP A 858 28.14 -17.00 -10.64
CA ASP A 858 27.88 -15.97 -11.64
C ASP A 858 26.72 -15.03 -11.27
N GLU A 859 26.15 -15.10 -10.06
CA GLU A 859 25.01 -14.27 -9.64
C GLU A 859 25.25 -12.75 -9.84
N TRP A 860 26.51 -12.32 -9.74
CA TRP A 860 26.94 -10.96 -10.05
C TRP A 860 26.57 -10.49 -11.47
N ARG A 861 26.44 -11.40 -12.44
CA ARG A 861 26.05 -11.07 -13.83
C ARG A 861 24.60 -10.64 -13.92
N SER A 862 23.72 -11.31 -13.18
CA SER A 862 22.31 -10.94 -13.05
C SER A 862 22.20 -9.58 -12.36
N ASN A 863 22.88 -9.43 -11.22
CA ASN A 863 22.88 -8.18 -10.45
C ASN A 863 23.42 -7.01 -11.28
N PHE A 864 24.46 -7.25 -12.08
CA PHE A 864 25.01 -6.24 -12.99
C PHE A 864 23.99 -5.74 -14.00
N LEU A 865 23.26 -6.65 -14.66
CA LEU A 865 22.28 -6.27 -15.68
C LEU A 865 21.07 -5.54 -15.07
N LYS A 866 20.65 -5.92 -13.85
CA LYS A 866 19.61 -5.19 -13.11
C LYS A 866 20.06 -3.76 -12.77
N VAL A 867 21.25 -3.61 -12.19
CA VAL A 867 21.84 -2.28 -11.90
C VAL A 867 22.03 -1.48 -13.18
N PHE A 868 22.46 -2.11 -14.27
CA PHE A 868 22.62 -1.45 -15.56
C PHE A 868 21.27 -0.90 -16.07
N LYS A 869 20.19 -1.68 -16.00
CA LYS A 869 18.85 -1.22 -16.32
C LYS A 869 18.44 -0.05 -15.41
N GLU A 870 18.56 -0.20 -14.09
CA GLU A 870 18.16 0.81 -13.10
C GLU A 870 18.97 2.12 -13.14
N LYS A 871 20.20 2.10 -13.63
CA LYS A 871 21.08 3.28 -13.59
C LYS A 871 21.36 3.87 -14.97
N VAL A 872 21.16 3.10 -16.04
CA VAL A 872 21.50 3.53 -17.42
C VAL A 872 20.26 3.62 -18.31
N VAL A 873 19.37 2.62 -18.27
CA VAL A 873 18.23 2.49 -19.20
C VAL A 873 16.94 2.22 -18.42
N THR A 874 16.44 3.27 -17.75
CA THR A 874 15.44 3.16 -16.68
C THR A 874 13.99 3.15 -17.15
N SER A 875 13.70 3.81 -18.27
CA SER A 875 12.33 4.05 -18.71
C SER A 875 11.85 2.97 -19.67
N ASP A 876 10.53 2.75 -19.69
CA ASP A 876 9.90 1.92 -20.71
C ASP A 876 10.22 2.43 -22.13
N PRO A 877 10.43 1.53 -23.11
CA PRO A 877 10.19 0.07 -23.05
C PRO A 877 11.44 -0.76 -22.69
N SER A 878 12.26 -0.30 -21.73
CA SER A 878 13.41 -1.10 -21.28
C SER A 878 12.97 -2.36 -20.52
N VAL A 879 13.56 -3.50 -20.84
CA VAL A 879 13.17 -4.79 -20.25
C VAL A 879 14.38 -5.61 -19.87
N TYR A 880 14.34 -6.18 -18.67
CA TYR A 880 15.25 -7.22 -18.20
C TYR A 880 14.57 -8.58 -18.32
N VAL A 881 15.24 -9.57 -18.92
CA VAL A 881 14.68 -10.91 -19.12
C VAL A 881 15.65 -11.98 -18.63
N GLU A 882 15.11 -12.95 -17.90
CA GLU A 882 15.78 -14.20 -17.59
C GLU A 882 15.12 -15.36 -18.35
N VAL A 883 15.90 -16.09 -19.14
CA VAL A 883 15.47 -17.34 -19.80
C VAL A 883 16.33 -18.47 -19.29
N ALA A 884 15.72 -19.49 -18.69
CA ALA A 884 16.43 -20.69 -18.32
C ALA A 884 16.44 -21.70 -19.47
N LEU A 885 17.59 -22.32 -19.70
CA LEU A 885 17.82 -23.32 -20.74
C LEU A 885 18.27 -24.63 -20.10
N TYR A 886 17.64 -25.75 -20.48
CA TYR A 886 17.86 -27.06 -19.85
C TYR A 886 18.08 -28.16 -20.89
N GLY A 887 18.96 -29.12 -20.60
CA GLY A 887 19.30 -30.24 -21.50
C GLY A 887 19.54 -31.57 -20.79
N THR A 888 19.36 -32.68 -21.50
CA THR A 888 19.49 -34.05 -20.96
C THR A 888 20.93 -34.50 -20.63
N ALA A 889 21.94 -33.63 -20.80
CA ALA A 889 23.36 -33.97 -20.76
C ALA A 889 24.23 -32.92 -20.02
N ASP A 890 23.77 -32.46 -18.86
CA ASP A 890 24.41 -31.44 -18.01
C ASP A 890 24.82 -30.19 -18.82
N ASP A 891 23.85 -29.53 -19.45
CA ASP A 891 24.03 -28.34 -20.31
C ASP A 891 22.98 -27.26 -19.98
N ASP A 892 22.90 -26.94 -18.69
CA ASP A 892 21.87 -26.09 -18.10
C ASP A 892 22.47 -24.73 -17.74
N PHE A 893 21.84 -23.64 -18.16
CA PHE A 893 22.28 -22.28 -17.85
C PHE A 893 21.12 -21.28 -17.92
N LYS A 894 21.30 -20.12 -17.30
CA LYS A 894 20.40 -18.98 -17.50
C LYS A 894 21.00 -18.01 -18.51
N LEU A 895 20.17 -17.60 -19.45
CA LEU A 895 20.43 -16.48 -20.34
C LEU A 895 19.81 -15.23 -19.73
N LEU A 896 20.59 -14.15 -19.69
CA LEU A 896 20.20 -12.87 -19.13
C LEU A 896 20.29 -11.82 -20.22
N LEU A 897 19.30 -10.93 -20.31
CA LEU A 897 19.37 -9.82 -21.25
C LEU A 897 18.70 -8.54 -20.74
N VAL A 898 19.18 -7.41 -21.25
CA VAL A 898 18.53 -6.10 -21.17
C VAL A 898 18.36 -5.55 -22.57
N THR A 899 17.18 -5.06 -22.93
CA THR A 899 16.90 -4.46 -24.26
C THR A 899 15.83 -3.38 -24.15
N GLU A 900 15.63 -2.57 -25.18
CA GLU A 900 14.49 -1.65 -25.31
C GLU A 900 13.58 -2.17 -26.42
N HIS A 901 12.37 -2.64 -26.06
CA HIS A 901 11.46 -3.29 -27.01
C HIS A 901 10.00 -3.30 -26.55
N ASP A 902 9.06 -2.81 -27.37
CA ASP A 902 7.63 -2.70 -27.02
C ASP A 902 6.88 -4.06 -27.02
N ASP A 903 7.16 -4.98 -27.96
CA ASP A 903 6.51 -6.31 -28.06
C ASP A 903 7.48 -7.46 -27.71
N ILE A 904 8.11 -7.36 -26.54
CA ILE A 904 9.13 -8.33 -26.14
C ILE A 904 8.57 -9.75 -25.97
N VAL A 905 7.30 -9.90 -25.56
CA VAL A 905 6.71 -11.20 -25.22
C VAL A 905 6.56 -12.09 -26.45
N ASN A 906 6.01 -11.58 -27.56
CA ASN A 906 5.83 -12.38 -28.77
C ASN A 906 7.16 -12.72 -29.43
N GLU A 907 8.09 -11.76 -29.45
CA GLU A 907 9.40 -11.97 -30.02
C GLU A 907 10.22 -13.00 -29.23
N LEU A 908 10.20 -12.92 -27.89
CA LEU A 908 10.83 -13.92 -27.04
C LEU A 908 10.31 -15.33 -27.35
N LYS A 909 9.00 -15.51 -27.58
CA LYS A 909 8.44 -16.83 -27.96
C LYS A 909 8.99 -17.34 -29.27
N VAL A 910 9.22 -16.47 -30.26
CA VAL A 910 9.79 -16.84 -31.55
C VAL A 910 11.28 -17.18 -31.41
N VAL A 911 12.04 -16.30 -30.76
CA VAL A 911 13.50 -16.39 -30.66
C VAL A 911 13.92 -17.52 -29.72
N THR A 912 13.23 -17.73 -28.60
CA THR A 912 13.50 -18.89 -27.72
C THR A 912 13.30 -20.21 -28.45
N LYS A 913 12.27 -20.33 -29.31
CA LYS A 913 12.08 -21.52 -30.15
C LYS A 913 13.18 -21.69 -31.21
N LEU A 914 13.82 -20.61 -31.67
CA LEU A 914 15.01 -20.70 -32.50
C LEU A 914 16.20 -21.21 -31.69
N VAL A 915 16.43 -20.65 -30.48
CA VAL A 915 17.49 -21.09 -29.56
C VAL A 915 17.36 -22.58 -29.26
N GLU A 916 16.15 -23.08 -28.98
CA GLU A 916 15.90 -24.52 -28.76
C GLU A 916 16.32 -25.36 -29.97
N ARG A 917 16.03 -24.91 -31.19
CA ARG A 917 16.41 -25.65 -32.43
C ARG A 917 17.91 -25.65 -32.66
N THR A 918 18.60 -24.54 -32.40
CA THR A 918 20.04 -24.40 -32.67
C THR A 918 20.88 -25.08 -31.59
N THR A 919 20.45 -25.01 -30.34
CA THR A 919 21.18 -25.56 -29.18
C THR A 919 20.78 -26.99 -28.85
N GLY A 920 19.53 -27.39 -29.14
CA GLY A 920 18.95 -28.66 -28.70
C GLY A 920 18.51 -28.67 -27.24
N LEU A 921 18.46 -27.51 -26.58
CA LEU A 921 17.99 -27.33 -25.20
C LEU A 921 16.49 -26.98 -25.18
N GLU A 922 15.82 -27.19 -24.06
CA GLU A 922 14.48 -26.66 -23.78
C GLU A 922 14.60 -25.28 -23.12
N SER A 923 13.68 -24.37 -23.41
CA SER A 923 13.70 -23.00 -22.89
C SER A 923 12.48 -22.70 -22.03
N GLU A 924 12.68 -21.92 -20.96
CA GLU A 924 11.63 -21.47 -20.06
C GLU A 924 11.90 -20.02 -19.64
N VAL A 925 10.99 -19.10 -19.95
CA VAL A 925 11.07 -17.71 -19.49
C VAL A 925 10.82 -17.68 -17.99
N ARG A 926 11.78 -17.15 -17.23
CA ARG A 926 11.75 -17.09 -15.75
C ARG A 926 11.31 -15.73 -15.25
N LEU A 927 11.73 -14.67 -15.92
CA LEU A 927 11.44 -13.31 -15.53
C LEU A 927 11.40 -12.43 -16.77
N ILE A 928 10.41 -11.55 -16.82
CA ILE A 928 10.36 -10.35 -17.66
C ILE A 928 10.11 -9.21 -16.68
N ASN A 929 10.96 -8.20 -16.70
CA ASN A 929 10.80 -7.03 -15.85
C ASN A 929 10.93 -5.75 -16.67
N GLY A 930 9.81 -5.03 -16.82
CA GLY A 930 9.68 -3.81 -17.63
C GLY A 930 10.22 -2.56 -16.93
N GLY A 931 10.35 -1.45 -17.64
CA GLY A 931 10.97 -0.21 -17.20
C GLY A 931 10.04 0.63 -16.33
N LEU A 932 10.40 1.89 -16.08
CA LEU A 932 9.52 2.86 -15.44
C LEU A 932 8.63 3.53 -16.49
N TRP A 933 7.32 3.60 -16.24
CA TRP A 933 6.41 4.38 -17.08
C TRP A 933 6.63 5.86 -16.84
N LEU A 934 6.63 6.63 -17.92
CA LEU A 934 6.57 8.08 -17.83
C LEU A 934 5.12 8.50 -17.57
N MET A 935 4.91 9.35 -16.57
CA MET A 935 3.62 9.97 -16.33
C MET A 935 3.10 10.65 -17.60
N GLN A 936 1.86 10.34 -17.98
CA GLN A 936 1.21 11.00 -19.11
C GLN A 936 0.47 12.24 -18.63
N GLU A 937 1.13 13.39 -18.67
CA GLU A 937 0.51 14.66 -18.26
C GLU A 937 -0.83 14.86 -18.97
N ASN A 938 -0.91 14.84 -20.31
CA ASN A 938 -2.14 15.18 -21.05
C ASN A 938 -2.87 13.96 -21.62
N PHE A 939 -3.16 12.97 -20.79
CA PHE A 939 -3.85 11.77 -21.24
C PHE A 939 -5.35 12.01 -21.53
N GLN A 940 -5.86 11.37 -22.60
CA GLN A 940 -7.27 11.34 -22.97
C GLN A 940 -7.64 9.91 -23.32
N ALA A 941 -8.68 9.37 -22.66
CA ALA A 941 -9.17 8.03 -22.99
C ALA A 941 -9.55 7.92 -24.47
N SER A 942 -9.25 6.77 -25.06
CA SER A 942 -9.59 6.44 -26.44
C SER A 942 -11.10 6.44 -26.66
N HIS A 943 -11.87 6.12 -25.61
CA HIS A 943 -13.33 6.15 -25.61
C HIS A 943 -13.89 6.57 -24.23
N PRO A 944 -14.66 7.67 -24.13
CA PRO A 944 -15.41 7.98 -22.92
C PRO A 944 -16.70 7.15 -22.88
N TYR A 945 -17.02 6.59 -21.71
CA TYR A 945 -18.26 5.87 -21.48
C TYR A 945 -19.31 6.78 -20.82
N SER A 946 -20.56 6.34 -20.82
CA SER A 946 -21.67 7.02 -20.16
C SER A 946 -22.45 6.04 -19.28
N PRO A 947 -23.13 6.51 -18.22
CA PRO A 947 -24.08 5.67 -17.48
C PRO A 947 -25.08 4.93 -18.40
N ASP A 948 -25.50 5.55 -19.51
CA ASP A 948 -26.42 4.98 -20.49
C ASP A 948 -25.90 3.70 -21.18
N ASP A 949 -24.60 3.39 -21.10
CA ASP A 949 -24.00 2.17 -21.65
C ASP A 949 -24.28 0.93 -20.77
N TYR A 950 -24.76 1.13 -19.55
CA TYR A 950 -25.14 0.06 -18.61
C TYR A 950 -26.66 -0.08 -18.47
N ASP A 951 -27.13 -1.22 -17.93
CA ASP A 951 -28.55 -1.43 -17.67
C ASP A 951 -29.06 -0.49 -16.56
N GLN A 952 -29.82 0.52 -16.96
CA GLN A 952 -30.50 1.45 -16.04
C GLN A 952 -31.91 0.98 -15.64
N VAL A 953 -32.45 -0.07 -16.27
CA VAL A 953 -33.83 -0.51 -16.02
C VAL A 953 -33.92 -1.27 -14.70
N SER A 954 -33.09 -2.30 -14.50
CA SER A 954 -33.10 -3.10 -13.26
C SER A 954 -32.83 -2.25 -12.00
N PRO A 955 -31.78 -1.39 -11.98
CA PRO A 955 -31.55 -0.47 -10.87
C PRO A 955 -32.72 0.45 -10.58
N LEU A 956 -33.35 1.02 -11.63
CA LEU A 956 -34.46 1.98 -11.47
C LEU A 956 -35.74 1.29 -10.99
N GLU A 957 -36.00 0.06 -11.45
CA GLU A 957 -37.09 -0.76 -10.93
C GLU A 957 -36.90 -1.09 -9.46
N GLN A 958 -35.68 -1.45 -9.03
CA GLN A 958 -35.39 -1.60 -7.61
C GLN A 958 -35.62 -0.27 -6.89
N TRP A 959 -35.06 0.84 -7.38
CA TRP A 959 -35.12 2.15 -6.74
C TRP A 959 -36.55 2.57 -6.42
N LYS A 960 -37.44 2.43 -7.41
CA LYS A 960 -38.87 2.75 -7.32
C LYS A 960 -39.68 1.78 -6.46
N SER A 961 -39.18 0.57 -6.24
CA SER A 961 -39.89 -0.46 -5.47
C SER A 961 -39.62 -0.41 -3.97
N GLN A 962 -38.53 0.24 -3.53
CA GLN A 962 -38.12 0.27 -2.13
C GLN A 962 -39.10 1.01 -1.23
N HIS A 963 -39.44 0.40 -0.11
CA HIS A 963 -40.23 1.00 0.96
C HIS A 963 -39.51 0.81 2.30
N PRO A 964 -38.59 1.73 2.67
CA PRO A 964 -37.93 1.71 3.97
C PRO A 964 -38.97 1.90 5.08
N LEU A 965 -39.04 0.96 6.02
CA LEU A 965 -40.01 0.93 7.12
C LEU A 965 -39.40 1.30 8.47
N GLY A 966 -38.08 1.23 8.60
CA GLY A 966 -37.37 1.55 9.82
C GLY A 966 -35.86 1.46 9.64
N LEU A 967 -35.14 1.86 10.67
CA LEU A 967 -33.70 1.86 10.72
C LEU A 967 -33.21 0.86 11.77
N GLN A 968 -32.30 -0.01 11.36
CA GLN A 968 -31.50 -0.82 12.27
C GLN A 968 -30.12 -0.18 12.43
N VAL A 969 -29.66 -0.10 13.67
CA VAL A 969 -28.32 0.34 14.04
C VAL A 969 -27.65 -0.75 14.83
N ILE A 970 -26.45 -1.13 14.40
CA ILE A 970 -25.61 -2.10 15.11
C ILE A 970 -24.36 -1.38 15.58
N SER A 971 -24.17 -1.35 16.90
CA SER A 971 -23.00 -0.74 17.52
C SER A 971 -22.24 -1.78 18.32
N GLN A 972 -21.00 -2.04 17.92
CA GLN A 972 -20.09 -2.93 18.64
C GLN A 972 -19.20 -2.05 19.53
N MET A 973 -19.22 -2.32 20.83
CA MET A 973 -18.57 -1.48 21.83
C MET A 973 -17.54 -2.27 22.63
N GLU A 974 -16.44 -1.61 22.94
CA GLU A 974 -15.33 -2.16 23.72
C GLU A 974 -15.13 -1.38 25.02
N SER A 975 -14.76 -2.09 26.09
CA SER A 975 -14.42 -1.50 27.38
C SER A 975 -13.01 -1.89 27.81
N GLU A 976 -12.22 -0.90 28.25
CA GLU A 976 -10.88 -1.17 28.80
C GLU A 976 -10.93 -2.04 30.07
N LYS A 977 -12.05 -2.00 30.80
CA LYS A 977 -12.30 -2.71 32.06
C LYS A 977 -13.33 -3.83 31.88
N LEU A 978 -13.23 -4.86 32.72
CA LEU A 978 -14.29 -5.88 32.81
C LEU A 978 -15.61 -5.22 33.16
N LEU A 979 -16.64 -5.56 32.39
CA LEU A 979 -17.99 -5.08 32.58
C LEU A 979 -18.72 -5.98 33.59
N SER A 980 -19.89 -5.51 34.02
CA SER A 980 -20.80 -6.34 34.81
C SER A 980 -22.21 -6.16 34.29
N LYS A 981 -22.98 -7.25 34.31
CA LYS A 981 -24.39 -7.23 33.91
C LYS A 981 -25.21 -6.15 34.61
N PHE A 982 -24.92 -5.86 35.88
CA PHE A 982 -25.62 -4.83 36.66
C PHE A 982 -25.42 -3.43 36.07
N VAL A 983 -24.21 -3.12 35.60
CA VAL A 983 -23.90 -1.83 34.97
C VAL A 983 -24.61 -1.73 33.63
N LEU A 984 -24.55 -2.78 32.81
CA LEU A 984 -25.18 -2.81 31.49
C LEU A 984 -26.71 -2.71 31.57
N ARG A 985 -27.33 -3.42 32.52
CA ARG A 985 -28.77 -3.31 32.78
C ARG A 985 -29.16 -1.88 33.18
N ALA A 986 -28.41 -1.25 34.10
CA ALA A 986 -28.67 0.12 34.52
C ALA A 986 -28.43 1.16 33.40
N SER A 987 -27.49 0.88 32.49
CA SER A 987 -27.29 1.66 31.27
C SER A 987 -28.47 1.54 30.31
N LEU A 988 -28.97 0.32 30.09
CA LEU A 988 -30.15 0.07 29.26
C LEU A 988 -31.38 0.78 29.82
N GLU A 989 -31.67 0.59 31.12
CA GLU A 989 -32.77 1.26 31.83
C GLU A 989 -32.75 2.80 31.66
N ARG A 990 -31.54 3.37 31.63
CA ARG A 990 -31.35 4.81 31.44
C ARG A 990 -31.58 5.24 30.00
N ALA A 991 -31.05 4.50 29.04
CA ALA A 991 -31.23 4.77 27.62
C ALA A 991 -32.70 4.65 27.19
N THR A 992 -33.48 3.81 27.89
CA THR A 992 -34.89 3.57 27.61
C THR A 992 -35.86 4.36 28.50
N ALA A 993 -35.38 5.26 29.37
CA ALA A 993 -36.20 5.89 30.42
C ALA A 993 -37.32 6.82 29.92
N GLY A 994 -37.38 7.12 28.62
CA GLY A 994 -38.36 8.02 27.99
C GLY A 994 -39.64 7.34 27.48
N ASP A 995 -39.72 6.02 27.47
CA ASP A 995 -40.86 5.28 26.92
C ASP A 995 -41.69 4.62 28.03
N ASP A 996 -42.96 5.03 28.14
CA ASP A 996 -43.88 4.70 29.25
C ASP A 996 -44.34 3.21 29.31
N SER A 997 -43.65 2.28 28.64
CA SER A 997 -44.06 0.86 28.58
C SER A 997 -42.95 -0.16 28.26
N ILE A 998 -41.68 0.11 28.57
CA ILE A 998 -40.57 -0.82 28.28
C ILE A 998 -40.43 -1.91 29.36
N GLU A 999 -40.51 -3.17 28.94
CA GLU A 999 -40.14 -4.34 29.74
C GLU A 999 -38.74 -4.82 29.34
N ILE A 1000 -37.79 -4.81 30.28
CA ILE A 1000 -36.41 -5.31 30.07
C ILE A 1000 -36.28 -6.73 30.58
N ARG A 1001 -36.01 -7.66 29.67
CA ARG A 1001 -35.73 -9.07 29.96
C ARG A 1001 -34.25 -9.37 29.88
N GLU A 1002 -33.80 -10.32 30.68
CA GLU A 1002 -32.39 -10.69 30.87
C GLU A 1002 -32.26 -12.21 30.78
N TYR A 1003 -31.28 -12.67 29.99
CA TYR A 1003 -31.01 -14.08 29.73
C TYR A 1003 -29.53 -14.40 30.01
N ASP A 1004 -29.26 -15.11 31.10
CA ASP A 1004 -27.90 -15.28 31.66
C ASP A 1004 -27.30 -16.68 31.48
N ASP A 1005 -28.09 -17.70 31.11
CA ASP A 1005 -27.63 -19.09 30.96
C ASP A 1005 -27.29 -19.41 29.50
N LEU A 1006 -26.54 -18.52 28.86
CA LEU A 1006 -26.16 -18.59 27.45
C LEU A 1006 -24.66 -18.80 27.24
N GLY A 1007 -23.85 -18.55 28.28
CA GLY A 1007 -22.39 -18.60 28.29
C GLY A 1007 -21.86 -17.87 29.53
N ASP A 1008 -20.71 -17.21 29.41
CA ASP A 1008 -20.14 -16.37 30.48
C ASP A 1008 -20.87 -15.01 30.63
N GLY A 1009 -21.54 -14.55 29.58
CA GLY A 1009 -22.25 -13.26 29.51
C GLY A 1009 -23.76 -13.39 29.48
N CYS A 1010 -24.46 -12.41 28.90
CA CYS A 1010 -25.92 -12.39 28.84
C CYS A 1010 -26.47 -11.59 27.65
N VAL A 1011 -27.76 -11.79 27.37
CA VAL A 1011 -28.54 -10.98 26.43
C VAL A 1011 -29.60 -10.20 27.19
N PHE A 1012 -29.65 -8.89 26.97
CA PHE A 1012 -30.80 -8.06 27.37
C PHE A 1012 -31.68 -7.79 26.17
N MET A 1013 -32.99 -7.85 26.37
CA MET A 1013 -33.99 -7.51 25.38
C MET A 1013 -34.93 -6.47 25.95
N ALA A 1014 -35.16 -5.40 25.21
CA ALA A 1014 -36.16 -4.39 25.51
C ALA A 1014 -36.94 -4.04 24.25
N THR A 1015 -38.26 -4.06 24.32
CA THR A 1015 -39.16 -3.75 23.19
C THR A 1015 -40.19 -2.71 23.60
N TRP A 1016 -40.57 -1.83 22.67
CA TRP A 1016 -41.61 -0.83 22.84
C TRP A 1016 -42.45 -0.70 21.57
N SER A 1017 -43.44 0.19 21.61
CA SER A 1017 -44.40 0.38 20.52
C SER A 1017 -43.74 0.78 19.20
N LYS A 1018 -42.57 1.44 19.22
CA LYS A 1018 -41.87 1.96 18.03
C LYS A 1018 -40.58 1.23 17.68
N GLY A 1019 -40.19 0.19 18.41
CA GLY A 1019 -38.90 -0.45 18.17
C GLY A 1019 -38.50 -1.47 19.23
N GLY A 1020 -37.25 -1.91 19.15
CA GLY A 1020 -36.67 -2.83 20.11
C GLY A 1020 -35.15 -2.79 20.06
N VAL A 1021 -34.52 -3.22 21.15
CA VAL A 1021 -33.07 -3.33 21.28
C VAL A 1021 -32.67 -4.65 21.92
N PHE A 1022 -31.61 -5.24 21.35
CA PHE A 1022 -30.93 -6.41 21.87
C PHE A 1022 -29.51 -6.01 22.23
N VAL A 1023 -29.14 -6.21 23.50
CA VAL A 1023 -27.79 -5.94 24.01
C VAL A 1023 -27.15 -7.28 24.35
N LEU A 1024 -26.15 -7.68 23.58
CA LEU A 1024 -25.36 -8.89 23.80
C LEU A 1024 -24.07 -8.51 24.51
N TRP A 1025 -23.82 -9.09 25.69
CA TRP A 1025 -22.55 -8.95 26.40
C TRP A 1025 -21.82 -10.28 26.42
N ASP A 1026 -20.53 -10.26 26.06
CA ASP A 1026 -19.70 -11.45 25.91
C ASP A 1026 -19.25 -12.11 27.23
N GLY A 1027 -19.52 -11.47 28.38
CA GLY A 1027 -19.08 -11.88 29.71
C GLY A 1027 -17.76 -11.23 30.16
N ARG A 1028 -17.15 -10.39 29.34
CA ARG A 1028 -15.88 -9.68 29.60
C ARG A 1028 -16.00 -8.20 29.26
N LYS A 1029 -15.55 -7.78 28.07
CA LYS A 1029 -15.28 -6.37 27.72
C LYS A 1029 -16.08 -5.88 26.51
N HIS A 1030 -16.66 -6.79 25.75
CA HIS A 1030 -17.29 -6.50 24.47
C HIS A 1030 -18.82 -6.52 24.60
N VAL A 1031 -19.48 -5.55 23.98
CA VAL A 1031 -20.94 -5.42 23.96
C VAL A 1031 -21.42 -5.07 22.57
N ASP A 1032 -22.36 -5.85 22.03
CA ASP A 1032 -23.10 -5.48 20.84
C ASP A 1032 -24.47 -4.93 21.20
N VAL A 1033 -24.83 -3.83 20.56
CA VAL A 1033 -26.17 -3.23 20.62
C VAL A 1033 -26.79 -3.33 19.23
N ASN A 1034 -27.81 -4.18 19.07
CA ASN A 1034 -28.66 -4.25 17.88
C ASN A 1034 -29.97 -3.51 18.18
N LEU A 1035 -30.09 -2.28 17.70
CA LEU A 1035 -31.22 -1.39 17.88
C LEU A 1035 -32.03 -1.31 16.59
N PHE A 1036 -33.35 -1.44 16.68
CA PHE A 1036 -34.27 -1.22 15.56
C PHE A 1036 -35.37 -0.23 15.95
N GLY A 1037 -35.59 0.79 15.13
CA GLY A 1037 -36.68 1.75 15.26
C GLY A 1037 -37.50 1.85 13.97
N TYR A 1038 -38.82 2.01 14.10
CA TYR A 1038 -39.69 2.37 12.97
C TYR A 1038 -39.60 3.86 12.63
N ASP A 1039 -38.99 4.68 13.49
CA ASP A 1039 -38.52 6.00 13.10
C ASP A 1039 -37.25 5.81 12.27
N SER A 1040 -37.30 6.18 10.99
CA SER A 1040 -36.15 6.16 10.09
C SER A 1040 -35.12 7.26 10.41
N ASP A 1041 -34.99 7.65 11.68
CA ASP A 1041 -34.21 8.80 12.15
C ASP A 1041 -32.98 8.34 12.93
N VAL A 1042 -31.81 8.54 12.31
CA VAL A 1042 -30.49 8.20 12.87
C VAL A 1042 -30.24 8.90 14.22
N SER A 1043 -30.74 10.13 14.40
CA SER A 1043 -30.50 10.91 15.63
C SER A 1043 -31.10 10.28 16.87
N SER A 1044 -32.19 9.50 16.71
CA SER A 1044 -32.82 8.75 17.80
C SER A 1044 -31.93 7.58 18.25
N ALA A 1045 -31.29 6.90 17.30
CA ALA A 1045 -30.35 5.83 17.60
C ALA A 1045 -29.05 6.36 18.24
N GLU A 1046 -28.50 7.46 17.73
CA GLU A 1046 -27.32 8.12 18.33
C GLU A 1046 -27.60 8.56 19.76
N SER A 1047 -28.77 9.16 20.00
CA SER A 1047 -29.21 9.54 21.34
C SER A 1047 -29.29 8.34 22.27
N PHE A 1048 -29.85 7.21 21.82
CA PHE A 1048 -29.90 5.98 22.60
C PHE A 1048 -28.50 5.51 22.99
N LEU A 1049 -27.56 5.45 22.04
CA LEU A 1049 -26.20 4.99 22.27
C LEU A 1049 -25.42 5.91 23.22
N GLU A 1050 -25.57 7.23 23.09
CA GLU A 1050 -24.98 8.21 24.00
C GLU A 1050 -25.44 7.95 25.45
N TRP A 1051 -26.75 7.77 25.66
CA TRP A 1051 -27.30 7.49 26.98
C TRP A 1051 -26.88 6.13 27.53
N PHE A 1052 -26.77 5.11 26.68
CA PHE A 1052 -26.32 3.77 27.04
C PHE A 1052 -24.87 3.76 27.51
N GLN A 1053 -23.99 4.47 26.79
CA GLN A 1053 -22.57 4.60 27.12
C GLN A 1053 -22.32 5.46 28.36
N ARG A 1054 -23.22 6.41 28.66
CA ARG A 1054 -23.03 7.41 29.71
C ARG A 1054 -22.73 6.78 31.08
N GLY A 1055 -21.53 7.07 31.60
CA GLY A 1055 -21.10 6.57 32.92
C GLY A 1055 -20.63 5.11 32.91
N THR A 1056 -20.41 4.54 31.73
CA THR A 1056 -19.67 3.28 31.52
C THR A 1056 -18.27 3.57 30.97
N ALA A 1057 -17.45 2.53 30.81
CA ALA A 1057 -16.15 2.61 30.12
C ALA A 1057 -16.24 2.13 28.65
N LEU A 1058 -17.46 1.98 28.12
CA LEU A 1058 -17.70 1.54 26.75
C LEU A 1058 -17.37 2.65 25.74
N LYS A 1059 -16.69 2.27 24.66
CA LYS A 1059 -16.47 3.10 23.47
C LYS A 1059 -16.95 2.33 22.24
N THR A 1060 -17.60 3.02 21.31
CA THR A 1060 -17.98 2.44 20.02
C THR A 1060 -16.72 2.11 19.22
N ALA A 1061 -16.58 0.85 18.81
CA ALA A 1061 -15.49 0.38 17.96
C ALA A 1061 -15.96 0.23 16.51
N LEU A 1062 -17.17 -0.30 16.29
CA LEU A 1062 -17.81 -0.43 14.98
C LEU A 1062 -19.26 0.08 15.07
N TYR A 1063 -19.76 0.64 13.97
CA TYR A 1063 -21.09 1.24 13.90
C TYR A 1063 -21.64 1.14 12.48
N ASP A 1064 -22.76 0.46 12.33
CA ASP A 1064 -23.38 0.20 11.04
C ASP A 1064 -24.87 0.57 11.06
N GLU A 1065 -25.32 1.17 9.95
CA GLU A 1065 -26.69 1.63 9.74
C GLU A 1065 -27.33 0.87 8.57
N HIS A 1066 -28.48 0.25 8.82
CA HIS A 1066 -29.20 -0.58 7.86
C HIS A 1066 -30.67 -0.18 7.79
N PRO A 1067 -31.10 0.54 6.73
CA PRO A 1067 -32.52 0.67 6.41
C PRO A 1067 -33.13 -0.71 6.20
N ARG A 1068 -34.32 -0.92 6.78
CA ARG A 1068 -35.05 -2.18 6.72
C ARG A 1068 -36.40 -1.95 6.09
N GLY A 1069 -36.89 -2.90 5.29
CA GLY A 1069 -38.19 -2.79 4.64
C GLY A 1069 -38.33 -3.73 3.45
N PHE A 1070 -39.37 -3.52 2.63
CA PHE A 1070 -39.69 -4.35 1.47
C PHE A 1070 -39.45 -3.62 0.15
N GLY A 1071 -39.37 -4.36 -0.95
CA GLY A 1071 -38.92 -3.85 -2.24
C GLY A 1071 -37.40 -3.80 -2.36
N ARG A 1072 -36.69 -4.75 -1.73
CA ARG A 1072 -35.22 -4.85 -1.76
C ARG A 1072 -34.54 -3.56 -1.29
N VAL A 1073 -34.84 -3.16 -0.06
CA VAL A 1073 -34.39 -1.90 0.53
C VAL A 1073 -32.86 -1.86 0.71
N VAL A 1074 -32.29 -0.73 0.29
CA VAL A 1074 -30.90 -0.31 0.40
C VAL A 1074 -30.87 1.14 0.90
N SER A 1075 -31.74 2.01 0.37
CA SER A 1075 -31.78 3.46 0.61
C SER A 1075 -32.54 3.86 1.88
N TYR A 1076 -32.30 5.06 2.41
CA TYR A 1076 -33.08 5.60 3.52
C TYR A 1076 -34.45 6.11 3.04
N GLN A 1077 -35.39 6.24 3.98
CA GLN A 1077 -36.74 6.74 3.68
C GLN A 1077 -36.72 8.12 2.98
N HIS A 1078 -35.86 9.04 3.45
CA HIS A 1078 -35.77 10.39 2.90
C HIS A 1078 -35.16 10.44 1.48
N ASP A 1079 -34.45 9.40 1.07
CA ASP A 1079 -33.97 9.25 -0.31
C ASP A 1079 -35.14 8.88 -1.23
N SER A 1080 -36.03 7.98 -0.79
CA SER A 1080 -37.21 7.51 -1.54
C SER A 1080 -38.39 8.51 -1.58
N ASP A 1081 -38.50 9.42 -0.60
CA ASP A 1081 -39.59 10.40 -0.53
C ASP A 1081 -39.49 11.49 -1.61
N ARG A 1082 -38.29 11.70 -2.18
CA ARG A 1082 -38.09 12.61 -3.31
C ARG A 1082 -38.68 11.96 -4.56
N HIS A 1083 -39.82 12.46 -5.05
CA HIS A 1083 -40.51 11.97 -6.26
C HIS A 1083 -39.74 12.18 -7.59
N ASN A 1084 -38.41 12.31 -7.52
CA ASN A 1084 -37.53 12.47 -8.67
C ASN A 1084 -36.74 11.18 -8.85
N ASP A 1085 -36.56 10.79 -10.10
CA ASP A 1085 -35.63 9.72 -10.45
C ASP A 1085 -34.20 10.14 -10.02
N PRO A 1086 -33.35 9.17 -9.61
CA PRO A 1086 -31.98 9.45 -9.21
C PRO A 1086 -31.18 10.01 -10.39
N HIS A 1087 -30.07 10.69 -10.13
CA HIS A 1087 -29.35 11.46 -11.15
C HIS A 1087 -28.87 10.61 -12.36
N TRP A 1088 -28.56 9.34 -12.12
CA TRP A 1088 -28.11 8.39 -13.16
C TRP A 1088 -29.25 7.85 -14.05
N ALA A 1089 -30.52 8.07 -13.69
CA ALA A 1089 -31.72 7.60 -14.41
C ALA A 1089 -32.39 8.72 -15.21
#